data_AF-A0A3E0Q9K6-F1
#
_entry.id   AF-A0A3E0Q9K6-F1
#
_cell.length_a   1.000
_cell.length_b   1.000
_cell.length_c   1.000
_cell.angle_alpha   90.00
_cell.angle_beta   90.00
_cell.angle_gamma   90.00
#
_symmetry.space_group_name_H-M   'P 1'
#
loop_
_entity.id
_entity.type
_entity.pdbx_description
1 polymer ?
#
loop_
_entity_poly.entity_id
_entity_poly.type
_entity_poly.pdbx_seq_one_letter_code
_entity_poly.pdbx_strand_id
1 'polypeptide(L)'
;MNRLIEIITSDKDSVRNTALETVCRDLSGSELLEACQSLDRFRRETTNLYQRVRALFFLSSLYQDYVPRSLPAASEGHIPFEGYTHLLERRFREAVDSFLDQQRDHGPDIATASALAVAYQKLGLQALANQVRRSVRTVAGNRWMFRLGHPAEHPLRMRRELLRPNATPSGYPILQETTAVRMDFSHSGWSDIFFLAMDYPEGARVLNASIDLGVRGRDEQPRPPIETYLRVIDRPVLRLVSIDLDCQAEIEQLPEVFDFARDYLGLLKAAVIATGLVPSGLESCEQPMAQVLEPMIGSGLGLEVVSKVNGIPKGSRLAVSTNLLGSLIALCMRATHQVSSLTGTLGERDRRTVAARCILGEWLGGSGGGWQDSGGIWPGIKLIRGEQTRAGDPEAGISRGRLLPTHEVWGDDDVSPAAREKLQRSLVLVHGGMAQNVGPILEMVTEKYLLRSTAEWRARQDAGRLLDEIMQSLREGDIKSVGSGTTRNFEGPLQTIIPWCTNYFTDQLIQRSRERFADDFWGFWMLGGMAGGGMGLIFDPARQEEAKDWLQAGMSEMKHDLETSLPFAMEPVVYDFRINDHGTWATLLGDGDARMPDAYYALMAPNWIRAEPRQLTPLVRRELESLSDQQAGGGLPERLRSQLLTRLLPQPVSRSDAEESLETLLDRNGFDPLQHEQIRADLRASRIGLSQNRLPPNTQIEDVREQDVTETRDGVDDSHRRLGEDAIRQGETAVVTLAAGAGSRWTEGAGVVKALHPFSRFAGRHRRFLEVHLAKTRQTNRRYDASTSHVFTTSYLTDEPVRRHLADVSNYGLDSPVLVSPGAAVGLRMIPMVRDLRFSWEETAQELLDEQQQKLRESLRSALVGWARSVGEAADYTDNLPLQCLHPVGHWYEMPNLLRNGTLNRLLNCQPNLKYLLLHNIDTLGADLDAGLLGLHIARDNCLSYEVVARRLEDRGGGLARIDGRTRLVEGLALPRESDEFKLRYYNSLTTWITIDRLLECFGLDRPQLADADAVDGAVRRFSQRLPTYITLKDVKKRWGHGHEDIFPVAQFEKLWGDMSALPDVRCGFFVVPLRRGQQLKQQSQLDSWLRDGSAGYVDQLCEW
;
A
#
# COMPACT_ATOMS: atom_id res chain seq x y z
N MET A 1 34.11 21.81 -13.47
CA MET A 1 32.74 21.33 -13.69
C MET A 1 32.44 20.32 -12.61
N ASN A 2 31.33 20.46 -11.87
CA ASN A 2 30.99 19.53 -10.79
C ASN A 2 30.79 18.11 -11.38
N ARG A 3 31.50 17.11 -10.84
CA ARG A 3 31.47 15.73 -11.33
C ARG A 3 30.06 15.12 -11.32
N LEU A 4 29.20 15.52 -10.39
CA LEU A 4 27.79 15.11 -10.36
C LEU A 4 27.01 15.64 -11.57
N ILE A 5 27.26 16.88 -11.99
CA ILE A 5 26.64 17.46 -13.19
C ILE A 5 27.18 16.78 -14.47
N GLU A 6 28.47 16.42 -14.49
CA GLU A 6 29.07 15.68 -15.61
C GLU A 6 28.40 14.33 -15.83
N ILE A 7 28.19 13.55 -14.78
CA ILE A 7 27.54 12.24 -14.92
C ILE A 7 26.04 12.35 -15.25
N ILE A 8 25.41 13.52 -15.02
CA ILE A 8 24.03 13.81 -15.45
C ILE A 8 23.97 14.17 -16.94
N THR A 9 24.90 14.99 -17.42
CA THR A 9 24.84 15.63 -18.74
C THR A 9 25.57 14.86 -19.84
N SER A 10 26.46 13.94 -19.49
CA SER A 10 27.27 13.21 -20.46
C SER A 10 26.46 12.22 -21.30
N ASP A 11 26.74 12.20 -22.61
CA ASP A 11 26.22 11.19 -23.55
C ASP A 11 27.09 9.91 -23.57
N LYS A 12 28.24 9.91 -22.90
CA LYS A 12 29.13 8.73 -22.83
C LYS A 12 28.66 7.80 -21.74
N ASP A 13 28.29 6.56 -22.10
CA ASP A 13 27.82 5.55 -21.15
C ASP A 13 28.81 5.28 -20.00
N SER A 14 30.12 5.33 -20.28
CA SER A 14 31.17 5.13 -19.27
C SER A 14 31.22 6.23 -18.20
N VAL A 15 30.66 7.41 -18.48
CA VAL A 15 30.60 8.54 -17.54
C VAL A 15 29.20 8.62 -16.94
N ARG A 16 28.18 8.62 -17.78
CA ARG A 16 26.76 8.71 -17.42
C ARG A 16 26.32 7.65 -16.41
N ASN A 17 26.76 6.41 -16.60
CA ASN A 17 26.34 5.29 -15.77
C ASN A 17 27.21 5.12 -14.51
N THR A 18 28.03 6.12 -14.17
CA THR A 18 28.70 6.18 -12.86
C THR A 18 27.65 6.34 -11.76
N ALA A 19 27.73 5.50 -10.73
CA ALA A 19 26.87 5.56 -9.57
C ALA A 19 27.11 6.83 -8.74
N LEU A 20 26.04 7.40 -8.17
CA LEU A 20 26.15 8.53 -7.23
C LEU A 20 27.12 8.21 -6.08
N GLU A 21 26.96 7.04 -5.47
CA GLU A 21 27.80 6.57 -4.36
C GLU A 21 29.30 6.61 -4.67
N THR A 22 29.68 6.24 -5.90
CA THR A 22 31.10 6.24 -6.32
C THR A 22 31.68 7.65 -6.36
N VAL A 23 30.87 8.66 -6.68
CA VAL A 23 31.32 10.05 -6.70
C VAL A 23 31.34 10.64 -5.30
N CYS A 24 30.38 10.27 -4.44
CA CYS A 24 30.24 10.84 -3.10
C CYS A 24 31.16 10.24 -2.03
N ARG A 25 31.66 9.01 -2.23
CA ARG A 25 32.40 8.23 -1.21
C ARG A 25 33.55 8.99 -0.55
N ASP A 26 34.30 9.75 -1.35
CA ASP A 26 35.52 10.42 -0.91
C ASP A 26 35.33 11.93 -0.67
N LEU A 27 34.09 12.43 -0.74
CA LEU A 27 33.79 13.85 -0.53
C LEU A 27 33.65 14.16 0.96
N SER A 28 34.29 15.25 1.39
CA SER A 28 34.08 15.86 2.71
C SER A 28 32.67 16.48 2.82
N GLY A 29 32.22 16.73 4.05
CA GLY A 29 30.93 17.40 4.29
C GLY A 29 30.79 18.75 3.58
N SER A 30 31.87 19.55 3.52
CA SER A 30 31.89 20.81 2.78
C SER A 30 31.75 20.62 1.27
N GLU A 31 32.44 19.63 0.70
CA GLU A 31 32.34 19.32 -0.74
C GLU A 31 30.96 18.79 -1.11
N LEU A 32 30.33 18.00 -0.23
CA LEU A 32 28.95 17.53 -0.40
C LEU A 32 27.96 18.71 -0.45
N LEU A 33 28.09 19.67 0.47
CA LEU A 33 27.22 20.85 0.50
C LEU A 33 27.43 21.76 -0.72
N GLU A 34 28.68 21.98 -1.15
CA GLU A 34 28.98 22.71 -2.40
C GLU A 34 28.38 21.99 -3.62
N ALA A 35 28.45 20.66 -3.61
CA ALA A 35 27.85 19.84 -4.65
C ALA A 35 26.32 19.94 -4.68
N CYS A 36 25.66 19.94 -3.52
CA CYS A 36 24.23 20.21 -3.39
C CYS A 36 23.86 21.59 -3.95
N GLN A 37 24.58 22.66 -3.57
CA GLN A 37 24.32 24.01 -4.08
C GLN A 37 24.47 24.09 -5.61
N SER A 38 25.51 23.44 -6.16
CA SER A 38 25.74 23.38 -7.60
C SER A 38 24.62 22.64 -8.34
N LEU A 39 24.17 21.50 -7.81
CA LEU A 39 23.06 20.72 -8.36
C LEU A 39 21.74 21.48 -8.27
N ASP A 40 21.49 22.19 -7.15
CA ASP A 40 20.29 23.00 -6.97
C ASP A 40 20.20 24.13 -8.00
N ARG A 41 21.33 24.81 -8.25
CA ARG A 41 21.42 25.81 -9.33
C ARG A 41 21.17 25.17 -10.70
N PHE A 42 21.86 24.06 -10.99
CA PHE A 42 21.74 23.36 -12.26
C PHE A 42 20.29 22.92 -12.57
N ARG A 43 19.55 22.38 -11.60
CA ARG A 43 18.16 21.96 -11.82
C ARG A 43 17.21 23.12 -12.16
N ARG A 44 17.51 24.34 -11.67
CA ARG A 44 16.70 25.54 -11.92
C ARG A 44 16.95 26.08 -13.33
N GLU A 45 18.18 25.94 -13.81
CA GLU A 45 18.63 26.48 -15.10
C GLU A 45 18.42 25.52 -16.28
N THR A 46 18.59 24.20 -16.08
CA THR A 46 18.48 23.22 -17.17
C THR A 46 17.08 23.18 -17.76
N THR A 47 16.99 23.16 -19.08
CA THR A 47 15.72 23.00 -19.82
C THR A 47 15.39 21.53 -20.10
N ASN A 48 16.36 20.62 -19.93
CA ASN A 48 16.16 19.19 -20.13
C ASN A 48 15.52 18.58 -18.87
N LEU A 49 14.35 17.94 -19.05
CA LEU A 49 13.60 17.35 -17.96
C LEU A 49 14.36 16.23 -17.25
N TYR A 50 14.99 15.32 -17.99
CA TYR A 50 15.63 14.13 -17.41
C TYR A 50 16.88 14.53 -16.62
N GLN A 51 17.63 15.50 -17.12
CA GLN A 51 18.73 16.10 -16.37
C GLN A 51 18.23 16.76 -15.07
N ARG A 52 17.12 17.51 -15.14
CA ARG A 52 16.49 18.12 -13.96
C ARG A 52 16.03 17.08 -12.95
N VAL A 53 15.31 16.05 -13.38
CA VAL A 53 14.81 14.98 -12.52
C VAL A 53 15.96 14.23 -11.89
N ARG A 54 17.00 13.87 -12.66
CA ARG A 54 18.17 13.18 -12.11
C ARG A 54 18.91 14.04 -11.07
N ALA A 55 19.02 15.35 -11.31
CA ALA A 55 19.56 16.28 -10.30
C ALA A 55 18.70 16.33 -9.02
N LEU A 56 17.37 16.33 -9.15
CA LEU A 56 16.45 16.30 -7.99
C LEU A 56 16.61 15.03 -7.15
N PHE A 57 16.72 13.85 -7.79
CA PHE A 57 16.93 12.60 -7.06
C PHE A 57 18.36 12.48 -6.49
N PHE A 58 19.37 13.06 -7.14
CA PHE A 58 20.70 13.19 -6.54
C PHE A 58 20.66 14.06 -5.29
N LEU A 59 20.00 15.22 -5.34
CA LEU A 59 19.81 16.09 -4.18
C LEU A 59 19.07 15.38 -3.05
N SER A 60 17.98 14.67 -3.39
CA SER A 60 17.22 13.89 -2.42
C SER A 60 18.11 12.86 -1.70
N SER A 61 18.86 12.03 -2.45
CA SER A 61 19.74 11.01 -1.86
C SER A 61 20.93 11.62 -1.10
N LEU A 62 21.51 12.73 -1.58
CA LEU A 62 22.57 13.45 -0.87
C LEU A 62 22.10 13.90 0.53
N TYR A 63 20.93 14.52 0.60
CA TYR A 63 20.35 15.00 1.85
C TYR A 63 19.83 13.88 2.76
N GLN A 64 19.45 12.74 2.19
CA GLN A 64 19.00 11.59 2.95
C GLN A 64 20.16 10.78 3.56
N ASP A 65 21.19 10.50 2.78
CA ASP A 65 22.18 9.46 3.11
C ASP A 65 23.59 10.01 3.38
N TYR A 66 24.04 11.03 2.63
CA TYR A 66 25.44 11.43 2.61
C TYR A 66 25.72 12.64 3.50
N VAL A 67 24.90 13.69 3.39
CA VAL A 67 25.03 14.89 4.22
C VAL A 67 24.89 14.53 5.70
N PRO A 68 23.84 13.80 6.16
CA PRO A 68 23.69 13.47 7.58
C PRO A 68 24.85 12.67 8.17
N ARG A 69 25.49 11.79 7.38
CA ARG A 69 26.66 11.01 7.82
C ARG A 69 27.92 11.85 7.99
N SER A 70 27.99 13.00 7.31
CA SER A 70 29.11 13.95 7.43
C SER A 70 28.94 14.95 8.58
N LEU A 71 27.75 14.99 9.21
CA LEU A 71 27.47 15.88 10.32
C LEU A 71 27.98 15.31 11.66
N PRO A 72 28.36 16.16 12.63
CA PRO A 72 28.60 15.74 14.01
C PRO A 72 27.41 14.98 14.62
N ALA A 73 27.68 14.15 15.63
CA ALA A 73 26.64 13.37 16.30
C ALA A 73 25.51 14.25 16.88
N ALA A 74 25.87 15.41 17.46
CA ALA A 74 24.97 16.44 17.95
C ALA A 74 24.67 17.50 16.88
N SER A 75 23.92 17.10 15.84
CA SER A 75 23.46 18.00 14.76
C SER A 75 21.94 17.94 14.60
N GLU A 76 21.22 17.85 15.72
CA GLU A 76 19.78 18.08 15.75
C GLU A 76 19.45 19.56 15.49
N GLY A 77 18.28 19.79 14.88
CA GLY A 77 17.81 21.13 14.53
C GLY A 77 16.29 21.18 14.46
N HIS A 78 15.77 22.22 13.83
CA HIS A 78 14.34 22.47 13.69
C HIS A 78 13.93 22.50 12.22
N ILE A 79 12.74 21.98 11.93
CA ILE A 79 12.15 22.09 10.61
C ILE A 79 11.29 23.36 10.59
N PRO A 80 11.52 24.30 9.67
CA PRO A 80 10.72 25.52 9.60
C PRO A 80 9.27 25.16 9.21
N PHE A 81 8.31 25.56 10.05
CA PHE A 81 6.90 25.21 9.86
C PHE A 81 6.34 25.73 8.52
N GLU A 82 6.78 26.91 8.07
CA GLU A 82 6.38 27.46 6.76
C GLU A 82 6.79 26.55 5.61
N GLY A 83 8.03 26.06 5.60
CA GLY A 83 8.50 25.09 4.59
C GLY A 83 7.71 23.79 4.62
N TYR A 84 7.32 23.34 5.82
CA TYR A 84 6.44 22.18 5.97
C TYR A 84 5.01 22.44 5.43
N THR A 85 4.42 23.61 5.68
CA THR A 85 3.14 24.01 5.10
C THR A 85 3.20 24.02 3.56
N HIS A 86 4.26 24.58 2.98
CA HIS A 86 4.48 24.55 1.53
C HIS A 86 4.54 23.10 0.99
N LEU A 87 5.19 22.20 1.73
CA LEU A 87 5.26 20.78 1.36
C LEU A 87 3.88 20.14 1.34
N LEU A 88 3.04 20.37 2.36
CA LEU A 88 1.66 19.87 2.38
C LEU A 88 0.81 20.44 1.24
N GLU A 89 1.02 21.71 0.89
CA GLU A 89 0.27 22.38 -0.17
C GLU A 89 0.79 22.06 -1.59
N ARG A 90 1.72 21.11 -1.72
CA ARG A 90 2.40 20.74 -2.98
C ARG A 90 3.19 21.90 -3.62
N ARG A 91 3.51 22.94 -2.85
CA ARG A 91 4.40 24.06 -3.21
C ARG A 91 5.86 23.68 -2.95
N PHE A 92 6.30 22.60 -3.61
CA PHE A 92 7.58 21.96 -3.28
C PHE A 92 8.81 22.83 -3.56
N ARG A 93 8.72 23.81 -4.49
CA ARG A 93 9.84 24.71 -4.76
C ARG A 93 10.04 25.67 -3.60
N GLU A 94 8.96 26.26 -3.12
CA GLU A 94 8.91 27.15 -1.97
C GLU A 94 9.30 26.42 -0.69
N ALA A 95 8.90 25.15 -0.53
CA ALA A 95 9.36 24.30 0.57
C ALA A 95 10.89 24.11 0.54
N VAL A 96 11.46 23.78 -0.63
CA VAL A 96 12.92 23.65 -0.79
C VAL A 96 13.62 24.96 -0.46
N ASP A 97 13.14 26.10 -0.96
CA ASP A 97 13.73 27.41 -0.69
C ASP A 97 13.73 27.72 0.81
N SER A 98 12.60 27.49 1.50
CA SER A 98 12.48 27.67 2.96
C SER A 98 13.48 26.80 3.75
N PHE A 99 13.64 25.54 3.36
CA PHE A 99 14.59 24.64 4.03
C PHE A 99 16.06 24.99 3.74
N LEU A 100 16.37 25.43 2.52
CA LEU A 100 17.72 25.90 2.17
C LEU A 100 18.08 27.19 2.90
N ASP A 101 17.10 28.09 3.09
CA ASP A 101 17.26 29.31 3.87
C ASP A 101 17.55 28.98 5.34
N GLN A 102 16.79 28.06 5.94
CA GLN A 102 17.05 27.55 7.29
C GLN A 102 18.48 26.98 7.42
N GLN A 103 18.91 26.17 6.46
CA GLN A 103 20.26 25.60 6.43
C GLN A 103 21.34 26.68 6.30
N ARG A 104 21.10 27.71 5.49
CA ARG A 104 22.07 28.81 5.31
C ARG A 104 22.24 29.62 6.59
N ASP A 105 21.14 29.86 7.30
CA ASP A 105 21.12 30.75 8.45
C ASP A 105 21.61 30.06 9.74
N HIS A 106 21.36 28.75 9.89
CA HIS A 106 21.68 27.98 11.11
C HIS A 106 22.73 26.88 10.92
N GLY A 107 23.15 26.63 9.67
CA GLY A 107 24.00 25.49 9.31
C GLY A 107 23.20 24.22 8.99
N PRO A 108 23.88 23.17 8.49
CA PRO A 108 23.25 21.89 8.18
C PRO A 108 22.97 21.08 9.44
N ASP A 109 21.75 20.54 9.53
CA ASP A 109 21.28 19.70 10.62
C ASP A 109 20.45 18.52 10.08
N ILE A 110 20.21 17.51 10.92
CA ILE A 110 19.49 16.28 10.54
C ILE A 110 18.03 16.56 10.15
N ALA A 111 17.38 17.52 10.82
CA ALA A 111 15.97 17.82 10.62
C ALA A 111 15.76 18.49 9.27
N THR A 112 16.53 19.53 8.96
CA THR A 112 16.51 20.25 7.69
C THR A 112 16.96 19.35 6.53
N ALA A 113 17.98 18.50 6.73
CA ALA A 113 18.40 17.54 5.71
C ALA A 113 17.29 16.53 5.37
N SER A 114 16.60 15.97 6.37
CA SER A 114 15.46 15.08 6.13
C SER A 114 14.31 15.78 5.38
N ALA A 115 14.05 17.06 5.69
CA ALA A 115 13.02 17.83 5.02
C ALA A 115 13.36 18.14 3.55
N LEU A 116 14.61 18.52 3.27
CA LEU A 116 15.13 18.72 1.92
C LEU A 116 15.06 17.44 1.10
N ALA A 117 15.43 16.29 1.69
CA ALA A 117 15.39 15.00 1.02
C ALA A 117 13.99 14.69 0.46
N VAL A 118 12.96 14.82 1.30
CA VAL A 118 11.55 14.59 0.92
C VAL A 118 11.07 15.64 -0.08
N ALA A 119 11.38 16.92 0.13
CA ALA A 119 10.93 18.00 -0.75
C ALA A 119 11.48 17.84 -2.18
N TYR A 120 12.76 17.51 -2.32
CA TYR A 120 13.37 17.23 -3.64
C TYR A 120 12.79 15.97 -4.30
N GLN A 121 12.54 14.91 -3.54
CA GLN A 121 11.93 13.68 -4.05
C GLN A 121 10.53 13.97 -4.61
N LYS A 122 9.67 14.63 -3.83
CA LYS A 122 8.30 15.01 -4.21
C LYS A 122 8.30 15.96 -5.42
N LEU A 123 9.23 16.92 -5.48
CA LEU A 123 9.40 17.81 -6.64
C LEU A 123 9.83 17.03 -7.90
N GLY A 124 10.70 16.02 -7.75
CA GLY A 124 11.11 15.12 -8.83
C GLY A 124 9.93 14.32 -9.40
N LEU A 125 9.14 13.69 -8.53
CA LEU A 125 7.94 12.96 -8.92
C LEU A 125 6.88 13.85 -9.56
N GLN A 126 6.65 15.06 -9.02
CA GLN A 126 5.73 16.03 -9.62
C GLN A 126 6.18 16.47 -11.02
N ALA A 127 7.49 16.68 -11.22
CA ALA A 127 8.05 17.02 -12.54
C ALA A 127 7.82 15.89 -13.56
N LEU A 128 7.99 14.63 -13.15
CA LEU A 128 7.71 13.46 -13.98
C LEU A 128 6.22 13.35 -14.35
N ALA A 129 5.34 13.43 -13.36
CA ALA A 129 3.88 13.38 -13.57
C ALA A 129 3.40 14.46 -14.56
N ASN A 130 3.90 15.69 -14.41
CA ASN A 130 3.56 16.80 -15.29
C ASN A 130 4.01 16.55 -16.74
N GLN A 131 5.18 15.93 -16.95
CA GLN A 131 5.63 15.59 -18.30
C GLN A 131 4.76 14.53 -18.95
N VAL A 132 4.37 13.47 -18.23
CA VAL A 132 3.52 12.43 -18.80
C VAL A 132 2.17 13.04 -19.22
N ARG A 133 1.54 13.84 -18.35
CA ARG A 133 0.31 14.58 -18.66
C ARG A 133 0.47 15.46 -19.90
N ARG A 134 1.57 16.19 -20.02
CA ARG A 134 1.85 17.03 -21.20
C ARG A 134 2.01 16.19 -22.47
N SER A 135 2.78 15.10 -22.42
CA SER A 135 3.08 14.25 -23.57
C SER A 135 1.80 13.60 -24.11
N VAL A 136 0.97 13.04 -23.21
CA VAL A 136 -0.33 12.43 -23.54
C VAL A 136 -1.30 13.46 -24.16
N ARG A 137 -1.36 14.68 -23.63
CA ARG A 137 -2.17 15.79 -24.20
C ARG A 137 -1.73 16.20 -25.61
N THR A 138 -0.44 16.09 -25.91
CA THR A 138 0.12 16.50 -27.20
C THR A 138 -0.01 15.45 -28.31
N VAL A 139 -0.35 14.20 -27.98
CA VAL A 139 -0.60 13.14 -28.97
C VAL A 139 -1.69 13.61 -29.94
N ALA A 140 -1.41 13.55 -31.26
CA ALA A 140 -2.25 14.17 -32.29
C ALA A 140 -3.73 13.74 -32.22
N GLY A 141 -4.00 12.46 -31.91
CA GLY A 141 -5.34 11.89 -31.77
C GLY A 141 -6.13 12.30 -30.51
N ASN A 142 -5.48 12.96 -29.56
CA ASN A 142 -6.08 13.37 -28.28
C ASN A 142 -6.34 14.88 -28.17
N ARG A 143 -5.64 15.71 -28.95
CA ARG A 143 -5.64 17.19 -28.80
C ARG A 143 -7.03 17.83 -28.81
N TRP A 144 -7.96 17.31 -29.60
CA TRP A 144 -9.30 17.85 -29.71
C TRP A 144 -10.11 17.70 -28.42
N MET A 145 -9.87 16.63 -27.65
CA MET A 145 -10.61 16.34 -26.41
C MET A 145 -10.38 17.39 -25.32
N PHE A 146 -9.22 18.06 -25.36
CA PHE A 146 -8.84 19.10 -24.40
C PHE A 146 -9.20 20.52 -24.85
N ARG A 147 -9.69 20.68 -26.09
CA ARG A 147 -10.01 22.01 -26.68
C ARG A 147 -11.51 22.25 -26.85
N LEU A 148 -12.33 21.22 -26.73
CA LEU A 148 -13.77 21.31 -26.86
C LEU A 148 -14.35 22.12 -25.68
N GLY A 149 -14.98 23.26 -25.96
CA GLY A 149 -15.54 24.14 -24.92
C GLY A 149 -17.05 24.06 -24.74
N HIS A 150 -17.78 23.43 -25.68
CA HIS A 150 -19.24 23.33 -25.62
C HIS A 150 -19.76 22.00 -26.22
N PRO A 151 -20.75 21.34 -25.61
CA PRO A 151 -21.29 20.06 -26.12
C PRO A 151 -21.84 20.09 -27.54
N ALA A 152 -22.40 21.21 -28.00
CA ALA A 152 -22.90 21.35 -29.38
C ALA A 152 -21.81 21.16 -30.47
N GLU A 153 -20.54 21.37 -30.13
CA GLU A 153 -19.41 21.22 -31.05
C GLU A 153 -18.86 19.78 -31.11
N HIS A 154 -19.55 18.82 -30.48
CA HIS A 154 -19.05 17.45 -30.35
C HIS A 154 -18.72 16.83 -31.73
N PRO A 155 -17.47 16.39 -31.98
CA PRO A 155 -17.08 15.91 -33.31
C PRO A 155 -17.44 14.44 -33.56
N LEU A 156 -17.66 13.65 -32.50
CA LEU A 156 -17.96 12.23 -32.62
C LEU A 156 -19.41 11.98 -33.07
N ARG A 157 -19.62 10.92 -33.86
CA ARG A 157 -20.93 10.43 -34.27
C ARG A 157 -20.99 8.92 -34.09
N MET A 158 -22.13 8.42 -33.59
CA MET A 158 -22.35 7.00 -33.43
C MET A 158 -22.50 6.31 -34.80
N ARG A 159 -21.93 5.10 -34.93
CA ARG A 159 -22.09 4.25 -36.10
C ARG A 159 -23.56 3.93 -36.33
N ARG A 160 -24.00 4.04 -37.60
CA ARG A 160 -25.41 3.84 -37.99
C ARG A 160 -25.90 2.43 -37.66
N GLU A 161 -25.00 1.47 -37.69
CA GLU A 161 -25.22 0.08 -37.34
C GLU A 161 -25.75 -0.09 -35.90
N LEU A 162 -25.36 0.79 -34.97
CA LEU A 162 -25.81 0.76 -33.56
C LEU A 162 -27.09 1.57 -33.33
N LEU A 163 -27.44 2.47 -34.26
CA LEU A 163 -28.63 3.33 -34.19
C LEU A 163 -29.87 2.70 -34.83
N ARG A 164 -29.72 1.56 -35.51
CA ARG A 164 -30.84 0.84 -36.14
C ARG A 164 -31.44 -0.12 -35.11
N PRO A 165 -32.71 0.04 -34.70
CA PRO A 165 -33.37 -0.95 -33.87
C PRO A 165 -33.37 -2.32 -34.56
N ASN A 166 -33.23 -3.39 -33.78
CA ASN A 166 -33.36 -4.76 -34.23
C ASN A 166 -34.77 -5.01 -34.79
N ALA A 167 -34.88 -5.92 -35.77
CA ALA A 167 -36.15 -6.35 -36.34
C ALA A 167 -36.95 -7.23 -35.36
N THR A 168 -36.23 -7.91 -34.45
CA THR A 168 -36.78 -8.64 -33.30
C THR A 168 -37.01 -7.72 -32.09
N PRO A 169 -37.83 -8.10 -31.09
CA PRO A 169 -38.21 -7.20 -29.98
C PRO A 169 -37.07 -6.73 -29.04
N SER A 170 -35.81 -7.10 -29.29
CA SER A 170 -34.65 -6.93 -28.39
C SER A 170 -34.06 -5.50 -28.30
N GLY A 171 -34.68 -4.50 -28.92
CA GLY A 171 -34.22 -3.11 -28.82
C GLY A 171 -33.15 -2.74 -29.84
N TYR A 172 -31.99 -2.23 -29.39
CA TYR A 172 -30.85 -1.85 -30.25
C TYR A 172 -29.77 -2.95 -30.25
N PRO A 173 -28.95 -3.07 -31.32
CA PRO A 173 -27.79 -3.95 -31.34
C PRO A 173 -26.82 -3.71 -30.18
N ILE A 174 -26.18 -4.77 -29.72
CA ILE A 174 -25.17 -4.70 -28.66
C ILE A 174 -23.80 -4.92 -29.28
N LEU A 175 -22.90 -3.95 -29.13
CA LEU A 175 -21.48 -4.16 -29.43
C LEU A 175 -20.83 -4.83 -28.23
N GLN A 176 -20.22 -6.00 -28.45
CA GLN A 176 -19.44 -6.72 -27.44
C GLN A 176 -17.96 -6.66 -27.82
N GLU A 177 -17.10 -6.34 -26.86
CA GLU A 177 -15.65 -6.52 -26.95
C GLU A 177 -15.22 -7.56 -25.91
N THR A 178 -14.37 -8.50 -26.33
CA THR A 178 -13.65 -9.41 -25.44
C THR A 178 -12.16 -9.13 -25.53
N THR A 179 -11.49 -9.10 -24.38
CA THR A 179 -10.07 -8.74 -24.31
C THR A 179 -9.30 -9.73 -23.44
N ALA A 180 -8.18 -10.21 -23.96
CA ALA A 180 -7.23 -11.03 -23.22
C ALA A 180 -6.51 -10.21 -22.14
N VAL A 181 -5.93 -10.89 -21.16
CA VAL A 181 -5.00 -10.24 -20.20
C VAL A 181 -3.56 -10.55 -20.57
N ARG A 182 -2.62 -9.77 -20.06
CA ARG A 182 -1.19 -10.02 -20.31
C ARG A 182 -0.61 -11.01 -19.30
N MET A 183 0.40 -11.75 -19.74
CA MET A 183 1.27 -12.59 -18.91
C MET A 183 2.73 -12.36 -19.34
N ASP A 184 3.53 -11.74 -18.47
CA ASP A 184 4.88 -11.27 -18.83
C ASP A 184 5.94 -12.34 -18.57
N PHE A 185 6.69 -12.78 -19.59
CA PHE A 185 7.83 -13.71 -19.42
C PHE A 185 8.99 -13.03 -18.70
N SER A 186 9.28 -11.80 -19.09
CA SER A 186 10.25 -10.94 -18.42
C SER A 186 9.93 -9.49 -18.74
N HIS A 187 9.90 -8.68 -17.68
CA HIS A 187 9.78 -7.23 -17.74
C HIS A 187 11.16 -6.52 -17.66
N SER A 188 12.26 -7.28 -17.73
CA SER A 188 13.65 -6.79 -17.69
C SER A 188 13.92 -5.79 -16.55
N GLY A 189 13.45 -6.11 -15.34
CA GLY A 189 13.60 -5.22 -14.18
C GLY A 189 12.73 -3.96 -14.22
N TRP A 190 11.52 -4.04 -14.79
CA TRP A 190 10.56 -2.94 -14.90
C TRP A 190 11.07 -1.84 -15.82
N SER A 191 11.66 -2.29 -16.93
CA SER A 191 12.28 -1.40 -17.92
C SER A 191 11.24 -0.58 -18.71
N ASP A 192 9.96 -0.88 -18.54
CA ASP A 192 8.79 -0.29 -19.18
C ASP A 192 8.20 0.91 -18.45
N ILE A 193 8.69 1.23 -17.25
CA ILE A 193 8.28 2.44 -16.53
C ILE A 193 8.61 3.65 -17.43
N PHE A 194 7.61 4.51 -17.68
CA PHE A 194 7.67 5.54 -18.74
C PHE A 194 8.99 6.32 -18.79
N PHE A 195 9.41 6.94 -17.67
CA PHE A 195 10.62 7.76 -17.69
C PHE A 195 11.88 6.90 -17.87
N LEU A 196 11.92 5.66 -17.35
CA LEU A 196 13.06 4.77 -17.50
C LEU A 196 13.19 4.37 -18.97
N ALA A 197 12.07 3.94 -19.56
CA ALA A 197 11.99 3.59 -20.96
C ALA A 197 12.36 4.76 -21.89
N MET A 198 12.01 5.98 -21.50
CA MET A 198 12.34 7.18 -22.25
C MET A 198 13.80 7.63 -22.05
N ASP A 199 14.42 7.38 -20.88
CA ASP A 199 15.82 7.76 -20.62
C ASP A 199 16.83 6.73 -21.13
N TYR A 200 16.44 5.44 -21.18
CA TYR A 200 17.24 4.33 -21.69
C TYR A 200 16.39 3.40 -22.57
N PRO A 201 15.96 3.88 -23.76
CA PRO A 201 15.05 3.13 -24.64
C PRO A 201 15.66 1.82 -25.15
N GLU A 202 16.98 1.75 -25.28
CA GLU A 202 17.67 0.56 -25.79
C GLU A 202 17.58 -0.63 -24.82
N GLY A 203 17.50 -0.35 -23.50
CA GLY A 203 17.31 -1.37 -22.47
C GLY A 203 15.85 -1.60 -22.07
N ALA A 204 14.92 -0.82 -22.64
CA ALA A 204 13.49 -0.92 -22.36
C ALA A 204 12.86 -2.02 -23.20
N ARG A 205 12.87 -3.25 -22.70
CA ARG A 205 12.43 -4.44 -23.44
C ARG A 205 11.61 -5.35 -22.54
N VAL A 206 10.45 -5.77 -23.03
CA VAL A 206 9.52 -6.66 -22.32
C VAL A 206 9.05 -7.74 -23.27
N LEU A 207 9.06 -9.00 -22.83
CA LEU A 207 8.43 -10.10 -23.56
C LEU A 207 7.19 -10.54 -22.77
N ASN A 208 6.01 -10.52 -23.40
CA ASN A 208 4.78 -11.01 -22.79
C ASN A 208 3.88 -11.75 -23.77
N ALA A 209 2.86 -12.44 -23.25
CA ALA A 209 1.82 -13.12 -24.00
C ALA A 209 0.44 -12.56 -23.63
N SER A 210 -0.50 -12.59 -24.57
CA SER A 210 -1.91 -12.40 -24.29
C SER A 210 -2.54 -13.76 -24.00
N ILE A 211 -3.27 -13.87 -22.89
CA ILE A 211 -3.84 -15.14 -22.44
C ILE A 211 -5.31 -15.02 -22.08
N ASP A 212 -6.00 -16.13 -22.31
CA ASP A 212 -7.31 -16.44 -21.78
C ASP A 212 -7.15 -17.24 -20.47
N LEU A 213 -8.08 -17.08 -19.54
CA LEU A 213 -8.01 -17.70 -18.22
C LEU A 213 -9.33 -18.38 -17.83
N GLY A 214 -9.21 -19.42 -17.02
CA GLY A 214 -10.28 -20.05 -16.27
C GLY A 214 -9.77 -20.45 -14.88
N VAL A 215 -10.58 -20.25 -13.85
CA VAL A 215 -10.26 -20.74 -12.50
C VAL A 215 -10.56 -22.23 -12.45
N ARG A 216 -9.53 -23.04 -12.13
CA ARG A 216 -9.64 -24.50 -12.09
C ARG A 216 -10.72 -24.92 -11.09
N GLY A 217 -11.54 -25.89 -11.48
CA GLY A 217 -12.68 -26.38 -10.68
C GLY A 217 -13.92 -25.48 -10.69
N ARG A 218 -13.82 -24.23 -11.17
CA ARG A 218 -14.95 -23.31 -11.34
C ARG A 218 -15.39 -23.19 -12.80
N ASP A 219 -14.42 -22.97 -13.69
CA ASP A 219 -14.65 -22.75 -15.12
C ASP A 219 -14.33 -24.02 -15.92
N GLU A 220 -15.15 -24.33 -16.93
CA GLU A 220 -14.94 -25.52 -17.78
C GLU A 220 -13.79 -25.35 -18.77
N GLN A 221 -13.56 -24.12 -19.24
CA GLN A 221 -12.50 -23.80 -20.21
C GLN A 221 -11.99 -22.37 -20.06
N PRO A 222 -10.71 -22.08 -20.40
CA PRO A 222 -10.19 -20.73 -20.42
C PRO A 222 -10.88 -19.87 -21.49
N ARG A 223 -11.19 -18.61 -21.14
CA ARG A 223 -11.80 -17.62 -22.04
C ARG A 223 -11.20 -16.22 -21.82
N PRO A 224 -11.38 -15.27 -22.75
CA PRO A 224 -10.98 -13.88 -22.53
C PRO A 224 -11.57 -13.38 -21.21
N PRO A 225 -10.73 -12.90 -20.26
CA PRO A 225 -11.23 -12.60 -18.92
C PRO A 225 -12.08 -11.34 -18.84
N ILE A 226 -11.96 -10.47 -19.84
CA ILE A 226 -12.64 -9.18 -19.89
C ILE A 226 -13.69 -9.22 -20.98
N GLU A 227 -14.91 -8.85 -20.62
CA GLU A 227 -16.02 -8.63 -21.55
C GLU A 227 -16.60 -7.23 -21.29
N THR A 228 -16.81 -6.47 -22.35
CA THR A 228 -17.41 -5.14 -22.27
C THR A 228 -18.48 -4.96 -23.34
N TYR A 229 -19.56 -4.25 -23.01
CA TYR A 229 -20.72 -4.11 -23.87
C TYR A 229 -21.13 -2.65 -23.99
N LEU A 230 -21.58 -2.26 -25.19
CA LEU A 230 -22.12 -0.94 -25.46
C LEU A 230 -23.40 -1.08 -26.26
N ARG A 231 -24.43 -0.36 -25.83
CA ARG A 231 -25.69 -0.23 -26.60
C ARG A 231 -26.32 1.13 -26.41
N VAL A 232 -27.19 1.49 -27.36
CA VAL A 232 -28.06 2.66 -27.27
C VAL A 232 -29.28 2.32 -26.42
N ILE A 233 -29.73 3.27 -25.61
CA ILE A 233 -30.91 3.13 -24.74
C ILE A 233 -31.92 4.25 -24.99
N ASP A 234 -33.16 4.04 -24.56
CA ASP A 234 -34.32 4.93 -24.82
C ASP A 234 -34.54 6.02 -23.75
N ARG A 235 -33.47 6.40 -23.05
CA ARG A 235 -33.43 7.53 -22.11
C ARG A 235 -32.16 8.33 -22.33
N PRO A 236 -32.19 9.68 -22.27
CA PRO A 236 -31.04 10.52 -22.56
C PRO A 236 -30.05 10.63 -21.39
N VAL A 237 -29.54 9.48 -20.95
CA VAL A 237 -28.59 9.34 -19.85
C VAL A 237 -27.37 8.54 -20.30
N LEU A 238 -26.24 8.72 -19.61
CA LEU A 238 -25.11 7.81 -19.69
C LEU A 238 -25.24 6.80 -18.54
N ARG A 239 -25.56 5.55 -18.86
CA ARG A 239 -25.62 4.49 -17.87
C ARG A 239 -24.32 3.69 -17.86
N LEU A 240 -23.70 3.60 -16.69
CA LEU A 240 -22.48 2.83 -16.45
C LEU A 240 -22.83 1.64 -15.54
N VAL A 241 -22.39 0.44 -15.91
CA VAL A 241 -22.67 -0.78 -15.15
C VAL A 241 -21.39 -1.62 -15.07
N SER A 242 -21.03 -2.06 -13.86
CA SER A 242 -20.02 -3.10 -13.65
C SER A 242 -20.69 -4.29 -12.99
N ILE A 243 -20.74 -5.40 -13.73
CA ILE A 243 -21.37 -6.65 -13.28
C ILE A 243 -20.56 -7.27 -12.14
N ASP A 244 -19.23 -7.25 -12.26
CA ASP A 244 -18.31 -7.80 -11.26
C ASP A 244 -18.27 -6.98 -9.96
N LEU A 245 -18.55 -5.68 -10.04
CA LEU A 245 -18.67 -4.82 -8.86
C LEU A 245 -20.09 -4.71 -8.31
N ASP A 246 -21.08 -5.42 -8.87
CA ASP A 246 -22.52 -5.33 -8.52
C ASP A 246 -23.01 -3.87 -8.43
N CYS A 247 -22.49 -3.00 -9.31
CA CYS A 247 -22.62 -1.54 -9.22
C CYS A 247 -23.14 -0.95 -10.54
N GLN A 248 -24.04 0.03 -10.44
CA GLN A 248 -24.57 0.78 -11.57
C GLN A 248 -24.78 2.26 -11.22
N ALA A 249 -24.68 3.13 -12.22
CA ALA A 249 -25.01 4.54 -12.11
C ALA A 249 -25.69 5.04 -13.40
N GLU A 250 -26.76 5.82 -13.26
CA GLU A 250 -27.33 6.62 -14.34
C GLU A 250 -26.85 8.06 -14.16
N ILE A 251 -26.09 8.56 -15.14
CA ILE A 251 -25.53 9.90 -15.12
C ILE A 251 -26.42 10.82 -15.94
N GLU A 252 -27.08 11.75 -15.25
CA GLU A 252 -28.00 12.73 -15.85
C GLU A 252 -27.35 14.11 -16.00
N GLN A 253 -26.35 14.41 -15.17
CA GLN A 253 -25.63 15.68 -15.19
C GLN A 253 -24.16 15.45 -15.54
N LEU A 254 -23.62 16.31 -16.41
CA LEU A 254 -22.24 16.19 -16.89
C LEU A 254 -21.17 16.16 -15.78
N PRO A 255 -21.24 16.98 -14.71
CA PRO A 255 -20.25 16.95 -13.64
C PRO A 255 -20.11 15.59 -12.94
N GLU A 256 -21.14 14.75 -12.94
CA GLU A 256 -21.13 13.45 -12.26
C GLU A 256 -20.18 12.43 -12.91
N VAL A 257 -19.84 12.62 -14.19
CA VAL A 257 -18.83 11.81 -14.89
C VAL A 257 -17.43 12.09 -14.34
N PHE A 258 -17.18 13.31 -13.87
CA PHE A 258 -15.88 13.73 -13.36
C PHE A 258 -15.74 13.51 -11.84
N ASP A 259 -16.82 13.11 -11.14
CA ASP A 259 -16.78 12.68 -9.75
C ASP A 259 -16.49 11.17 -9.65
N PHE A 260 -15.20 10.83 -9.54
CA PHE A 260 -14.73 9.45 -9.44
C PHE A 260 -15.05 8.76 -8.10
N ALA A 261 -15.50 9.49 -7.08
CA ALA A 261 -15.69 8.98 -5.71
C ALA A 261 -17.12 8.59 -5.41
N ARG A 262 -18.05 9.14 -6.18
CA ARG A 262 -19.49 8.96 -5.98
C ARG A 262 -19.93 7.50 -6.01
N ASP A 263 -19.22 6.66 -6.75
CA ASP A 263 -19.53 5.25 -6.98
C ASP A 263 -18.26 4.44 -7.30
N TYR A 264 -18.37 3.12 -7.40
CA TYR A 264 -17.23 2.23 -7.72
C TYR A 264 -16.92 2.15 -9.23
N LEU A 265 -17.51 3.02 -10.07
CA LEU A 265 -17.40 2.97 -11.54
C LEU A 265 -16.33 3.93 -12.08
N GLY A 266 -15.40 4.38 -11.25
CA GLY A 266 -14.33 5.31 -11.62
C GLY A 266 -13.52 4.88 -12.86
N LEU A 267 -13.28 3.59 -13.07
CA LEU A 267 -12.59 3.10 -14.27
C LEU A 267 -13.45 3.25 -15.54
N LEU A 268 -14.76 3.03 -15.46
CA LEU A 268 -15.67 3.27 -16.59
C LEU A 268 -15.75 4.76 -16.90
N LYS A 269 -15.83 5.62 -15.88
CA LYS A 269 -15.77 7.08 -16.04
C LYS A 269 -14.45 7.50 -16.73
N ALA A 270 -13.31 6.96 -16.28
CA ALA A 270 -12.01 7.20 -16.92
C ALA A 270 -12.01 6.78 -18.40
N ALA A 271 -12.60 5.63 -18.75
CA ALA A 271 -12.69 5.16 -20.13
C ALA A 271 -13.55 6.09 -21.01
N VAL A 272 -14.72 6.52 -20.52
CA VAL A 272 -15.61 7.45 -21.22
C VAL A 272 -14.93 8.81 -21.44
N ILE A 273 -14.15 9.29 -20.47
CA ILE A 273 -13.39 10.54 -20.61
C ILE A 273 -12.22 10.35 -21.60
N ALA A 274 -11.42 9.30 -21.45
CA ALA A 274 -10.25 9.03 -22.27
C ALA A 274 -10.57 8.72 -23.74
N THR A 275 -11.79 8.22 -24.02
CA THR A 275 -12.30 8.00 -25.39
C THR A 275 -12.78 9.28 -26.07
N GLY A 276 -13.03 10.33 -25.30
CA GLY A 276 -13.66 11.56 -25.77
C GLY A 276 -15.17 11.44 -26.00
N LEU A 277 -15.84 10.43 -25.45
CA LEU A 277 -17.31 10.42 -25.37
C LEU A 277 -17.80 11.54 -24.46
N VAL A 278 -17.06 11.79 -23.38
CA VAL A 278 -17.20 12.98 -22.52
C VAL A 278 -15.82 13.66 -22.44
N PRO A 279 -15.47 14.53 -23.40
CA PRO A 279 -14.14 15.13 -23.48
C PRO A 279 -13.74 15.91 -22.23
N SER A 280 -12.48 15.83 -21.82
CA SER A 280 -11.95 16.56 -20.65
C SER A 280 -12.12 18.09 -20.74
N GLY A 281 -12.21 18.66 -21.95
CA GLY A 281 -12.49 20.09 -22.13
C GLY A 281 -13.86 20.52 -21.59
N LEU A 282 -14.79 19.59 -21.37
CA LEU A 282 -16.11 19.85 -20.83
C LEU A 282 -16.20 19.73 -19.30
N GLU A 283 -15.09 19.47 -18.59
CA GLU A 283 -15.09 19.26 -17.12
C GLU A 283 -15.73 20.43 -16.34
N SER A 284 -15.58 21.66 -16.84
CA SER A 284 -16.15 22.86 -16.20
C SER A 284 -17.57 23.20 -16.66
N CYS A 285 -18.21 22.36 -17.48
CA CYS A 285 -19.55 22.63 -18.00
C CYS A 285 -20.63 22.03 -17.09
N GLU A 286 -21.57 22.86 -16.66
CA GLU A 286 -22.75 22.45 -15.89
C GLU A 286 -23.97 22.26 -16.81
N GLN A 287 -23.94 21.20 -17.64
CA GLN A 287 -25.03 20.89 -18.56
C GLN A 287 -25.61 19.48 -18.34
N PRO A 288 -26.89 19.25 -18.69
CA PRO A 288 -27.45 17.91 -18.71
C PRO A 288 -26.69 16.99 -19.66
N MET A 289 -26.50 15.72 -19.28
CA MET A 289 -25.85 14.70 -20.09
C MET A 289 -26.51 14.54 -21.47
N ALA A 290 -27.83 14.74 -21.54
CA ALA A 290 -28.60 14.75 -22.78
C ALA A 290 -27.99 15.66 -23.87
N GLN A 291 -27.49 16.85 -23.50
CA GLN A 291 -26.93 17.81 -24.46
C GLN A 291 -25.57 17.37 -25.03
N VAL A 292 -24.85 16.50 -24.32
CA VAL A 292 -23.60 15.88 -24.79
C VAL A 292 -23.90 14.71 -25.72
N LEU A 293 -24.92 13.92 -25.40
CA LEU A 293 -25.28 12.72 -26.16
C LEU A 293 -26.04 13.02 -27.45
N GLU A 294 -26.95 13.99 -27.44
CA GLU A 294 -27.83 14.30 -28.58
C GLU A 294 -27.08 14.52 -29.91
N PRO A 295 -25.98 15.30 -29.98
CA PRO A 295 -25.21 15.43 -31.22
C PRO A 295 -24.57 14.13 -31.73
N MET A 296 -24.34 13.15 -30.84
CA MET A 296 -23.67 11.89 -31.18
C MET A 296 -24.64 10.78 -31.57
N ILE A 297 -25.74 10.62 -30.82
CA ILE A 297 -26.66 9.47 -30.91
C ILE A 297 -28.10 9.85 -31.29
N GLY A 298 -28.48 11.12 -31.19
CA GLY A 298 -29.84 11.61 -31.49
C GLY A 298 -30.67 11.95 -30.25
N SER A 299 -31.74 12.72 -30.47
CA SER A 299 -32.61 13.24 -29.39
C SER A 299 -33.34 12.14 -28.63
N GLY A 300 -33.37 12.27 -27.30
CA GLY A 300 -34.09 11.36 -26.39
C GLY A 300 -33.43 10.00 -26.18
N LEU A 301 -32.28 9.75 -26.81
CA LEU A 301 -31.52 8.50 -26.69
C LEU A 301 -30.33 8.69 -25.74
N GLY A 302 -29.91 7.59 -25.13
CA GLY A 302 -28.73 7.53 -24.25
C GLY A 302 -27.79 6.39 -24.61
N LEU A 303 -26.76 6.23 -23.80
CA LEU A 303 -25.73 5.23 -23.98
C LEU A 303 -25.58 4.40 -22.70
N GLU A 304 -25.53 3.08 -22.85
CA GLU A 304 -25.20 2.16 -21.76
C GLU A 304 -23.85 1.50 -22.05
N VAL A 305 -22.93 1.57 -21.09
CA VAL A 305 -21.61 0.93 -21.13
C VAL A 305 -21.51 -0.03 -19.95
N VAL A 306 -21.23 -1.30 -20.25
CA VAL A 306 -21.20 -2.39 -19.27
C VAL A 306 -19.83 -3.04 -19.26
N SER A 307 -19.28 -3.31 -18.08
CA SER A 307 -18.07 -4.11 -17.91
C SER A 307 -18.35 -5.40 -17.13
N LYS A 308 -17.57 -6.43 -17.45
CA LYS A 308 -17.58 -7.72 -16.76
C LYS A 308 -16.17 -8.31 -16.75
N VAL A 309 -15.62 -8.50 -15.55
CA VAL A 309 -14.38 -9.25 -15.35
C VAL A 309 -14.71 -10.64 -14.81
N ASN A 310 -14.27 -11.69 -15.52
CA ASN A 310 -14.61 -13.07 -15.22
C ASN A 310 -13.77 -13.64 -14.07
N GLY A 311 -14.07 -13.19 -12.84
CA GLY A 311 -13.61 -13.83 -11.61
C GLY A 311 -12.09 -13.90 -11.47
N ILE A 312 -11.41 -12.86 -11.93
CA ILE A 312 -10.00 -12.59 -11.65
C ILE A 312 -9.95 -11.57 -10.51
N PRO A 313 -9.28 -11.89 -9.40
CA PRO A 313 -9.18 -10.98 -8.27
C PRO A 313 -8.36 -9.73 -8.59
N LYS A 314 -8.66 -8.64 -7.87
CA LYS A 314 -7.76 -7.48 -7.82
C LYS A 314 -6.39 -7.94 -7.30
N GLY A 315 -5.30 -7.44 -7.91
CA GLY A 315 -3.94 -7.84 -7.54
C GLY A 315 -3.38 -9.04 -8.29
N SER A 316 -4.09 -9.57 -9.30
CA SER A 316 -3.68 -10.76 -10.06
C SER A 316 -2.36 -10.67 -10.82
N ARG A 317 -1.77 -9.47 -10.94
CA ARG A 317 -0.53 -9.19 -11.69
C ARG A 317 -0.62 -9.40 -13.21
N LEU A 318 -1.83 -9.51 -13.74
CA LEU A 318 -2.12 -9.68 -15.17
C LEU A 318 -2.55 -8.37 -15.85
N ALA A 319 -2.37 -7.23 -15.17
CA ALA A 319 -2.82 -5.89 -15.61
C ALA A 319 -4.29 -5.82 -16.05
N VAL A 320 -5.19 -6.47 -15.29
CA VAL A 320 -6.62 -6.56 -15.64
C VAL A 320 -7.27 -5.18 -15.77
N SER A 321 -6.94 -4.24 -14.88
CA SER A 321 -7.50 -2.88 -14.91
C SER A 321 -7.18 -2.14 -16.21
N THR A 322 -5.92 -2.21 -16.66
CA THR A 322 -5.47 -1.53 -17.87
C THR A 322 -6.00 -2.19 -19.13
N ASN A 323 -6.06 -3.53 -19.15
CA ASN A 323 -6.68 -4.25 -20.27
C ASN A 323 -8.20 -4.03 -20.31
N LEU A 324 -8.87 -3.89 -19.15
CA LEU A 324 -10.29 -3.53 -19.09
C LEU A 324 -10.52 -2.11 -19.60
N LEU A 325 -9.67 -1.17 -19.20
CA LEU A 325 -9.67 0.18 -19.74
C LEU A 325 -9.44 0.16 -21.27
N GLY A 326 -8.51 -0.67 -21.76
CA GLY A 326 -8.29 -0.90 -23.18
C GLY A 326 -9.52 -1.45 -23.91
N SER A 327 -10.20 -2.44 -23.32
CA SER A 327 -11.45 -3.02 -23.84
C SER A 327 -12.55 -1.96 -23.96
N LEU A 328 -12.79 -1.19 -22.89
CA LEU A 328 -13.78 -0.10 -22.87
C LEU A 328 -13.43 1.00 -23.88
N ILE A 329 -12.15 1.37 -23.99
CA ILE A 329 -11.71 2.39 -24.93
C ILE A 329 -11.89 1.91 -26.38
N ALA A 330 -11.47 0.68 -26.68
CA ALA A 330 -11.65 0.08 -28.00
C ALA A 330 -13.14 0.04 -28.39
N LEU A 331 -13.99 -0.47 -27.49
CA LEU A 331 -15.44 -0.54 -27.66
C LEU A 331 -16.06 0.82 -28.03
N CYS A 332 -15.78 1.86 -27.24
CA CYS A 332 -16.29 3.21 -27.47
C CYS A 332 -15.74 3.84 -28.76
N MET A 333 -14.46 3.61 -29.07
CA MET A 333 -13.84 4.12 -30.29
C MET A 333 -14.39 3.44 -31.56
N ARG A 334 -14.70 2.14 -31.49
CA ARG A 334 -15.38 1.41 -32.58
C ARG A 334 -16.75 2.00 -32.85
N ALA A 335 -17.52 2.21 -31.78
CA ALA A 335 -18.86 2.78 -31.85
C ALA A 335 -18.91 4.19 -32.46
N THR A 336 -17.81 4.96 -32.36
CA THR A 336 -17.76 6.39 -32.75
C THR A 336 -16.90 6.72 -33.98
N HIS A 337 -16.59 5.73 -34.83
CA HIS A 337 -15.74 5.89 -36.02
C HIS A 337 -14.29 6.36 -35.75
N GLN A 338 -13.80 6.24 -34.52
CA GLN A 338 -12.43 6.63 -34.17
C GLN A 338 -11.40 5.57 -34.58
N VAL A 339 -11.84 4.32 -34.81
CA VAL A 339 -11.05 3.23 -35.38
C VAL A 339 -11.68 2.73 -36.68
N SER A 340 -10.85 2.04 -37.47
CA SER A 340 -11.20 1.60 -38.83
C SER A 340 -12.35 0.60 -38.88
N SER A 341 -12.39 -0.38 -37.97
CA SER A 341 -13.31 -1.52 -37.97
C SER A 341 -14.32 -1.51 -36.81
N LEU A 342 -15.60 -1.79 -37.08
CA LEU A 342 -16.63 -1.97 -36.04
C LEU A 342 -16.48 -3.31 -35.30
N THR A 343 -16.18 -4.39 -36.02
CA THR A 343 -16.03 -5.76 -35.48
C THR A 343 -14.65 -6.35 -35.82
N GLY A 344 -14.29 -7.48 -35.22
CA GLY A 344 -13.02 -8.17 -35.43
C GLY A 344 -11.83 -7.54 -34.70
N THR A 345 -10.61 -7.87 -35.13
CA THR A 345 -9.37 -7.33 -34.55
C THR A 345 -9.13 -5.86 -34.91
N LEU A 346 -8.34 -5.14 -34.12
CA LEU A 346 -7.87 -3.80 -34.43
C LEU A 346 -6.63 -3.82 -35.32
N GLY A 347 -6.50 -2.84 -36.22
CA GLY A 347 -5.23 -2.57 -36.90
C GLY A 347 -4.18 -1.97 -35.95
N GLU A 348 -2.89 -2.08 -36.31
CA GLU A 348 -1.78 -1.62 -35.45
C GLU A 348 -1.88 -0.13 -35.06
N ARG A 349 -2.25 0.73 -36.01
CA ARG A 349 -2.46 2.17 -35.74
C ARG A 349 -3.57 2.41 -34.71
N ASP A 350 -4.64 1.62 -34.79
CA ASP A 350 -5.79 1.72 -33.90
C ASP A 350 -5.39 1.23 -32.49
N ARG A 351 -4.70 0.09 -32.38
CA ARG A 351 -4.17 -0.42 -31.09
C ARG A 351 -3.26 0.59 -30.39
N ARG A 352 -2.34 1.22 -31.13
CA ARG A 352 -1.45 2.27 -30.56
C ARG A 352 -2.24 3.47 -30.03
N THR A 353 -3.34 3.84 -30.68
CA THR A 353 -4.20 4.93 -30.22
C THR A 353 -4.98 4.54 -28.97
N VAL A 354 -5.52 3.32 -28.92
CA VAL A 354 -6.17 2.76 -27.73
C VAL A 354 -5.18 2.74 -26.56
N ALA A 355 -3.96 2.22 -26.75
CA ALA A 355 -2.93 2.19 -25.70
C ALA A 355 -2.57 3.60 -25.20
N ALA A 356 -2.39 4.58 -26.10
CA ALA A 356 -2.14 5.96 -25.70
C ALA A 356 -3.27 6.56 -24.83
N ARG A 357 -4.52 6.15 -25.08
CA ARG A 357 -5.69 6.56 -24.27
C ARG A 357 -5.84 5.75 -23.00
N CYS A 358 -5.40 4.49 -22.97
CA CYS A 358 -5.29 3.72 -21.73
C CYS A 358 -4.38 4.46 -20.76
N ILE A 359 -3.21 4.90 -21.22
CA ILE A 359 -2.28 5.70 -20.41
C ILE A 359 -2.97 6.98 -19.92
N LEU A 360 -3.74 7.68 -20.77
CA LEU A 360 -4.52 8.83 -20.31
C LEU A 360 -5.51 8.46 -19.20
N GLY A 361 -6.30 7.40 -19.40
CA GLY A 361 -7.32 6.97 -18.44
C GLY A 361 -6.74 6.45 -17.13
N GLU A 362 -5.59 5.77 -17.16
CA GLU A 362 -4.85 5.35 -15.96
C GLU A 362 -4.47 6.55 -15.09
N TRP A 363 -3.93 7.60 -15.72
CA TRP A 363 -3.50 8.81 -15.02
C TRP A 363 -4.68 9.66 -14.53
N LEU A 364 -5.82 9.65 -15.24
CA LEU A 364 -7.08 10.25 -14.77
C LEU A 364 -7.65 9.47 -13.58
N GLY A 365 -7.52 8.14 -13.58
CA GLY A 365 -7.89 7.27 -12.47
C GLY A 365 -6.87 7.26 -11.32
N GLY A 366 -5.78 8.03 -11.41
CA GLY A 366 -4.74 8.14 -10.37
C GLY A 366 -3.73 6.99 -10.32
N SER A 367 -3.66 6.12 -11.33
CA SER A 367 -2.69 5.02 -11.44
C SER A 367 -1.58 5.33 -12.45
N GLY A 368 -0.32 5.05 -12.09
CA GLY A 368 0.88 5.37 -12.90
C GLY A 368 1.65 4.12 -13.34
N GLY A 369 1.01 3.25 -14.13
CA GLY A 369 1.56 1.97 -14.61
C GLY A 369 2.64 2.09 -15.70
N GLY A 370 3.15 0.95 -16.15
CA GLY A 370 4.08 0.87 -17.28
C GLY A 370 3.34 0.60 -18.60
N TRP A 371 3.93 0.96 -19.74
CA TRP A 371 3.20 0.87 -21.02
C TRP A 371 2.82 -0.56 -21.44
N GLN A 372 3.49 -1.59 -20.91
CA GLN A 372 3.17 -3.00 -21.24
C GLN A 372 1.81 -3.42 -20.68
N ASP A 373 1.21 -2.66 -19.74
CA ASP A 373 -0.01 -3.05 -19.02
C ASP A 373 -1.19 -3.22 -19.99
N SER A 374 -1.16 -2.48 -21.09
CA SER A 374 -2.11 -2.57 -22.21
C SER A 374 -1.82 -3.71 -23.21
N GLY A 375 -0.88 -4.60 -22.89
CA GLY A 375 -0.39 -5.65 -23.79
C GLY A 375 -1.45 -6.68 -24.20
N GLY A 376 -2.55 -6.85 -23.44
CA GLY A 376 -3.66 -7.74 -23.79
C GLY A 376 -4.44 -7.32 -25.03
N ILE A 377 -4.30 -6.06 -25.46
CA ILE A 377 -4.88 -5.54 -26.71
C ILE A 377 -4.24 -6.21 -27.94
N TRP A 378 -2.95 -6.55 -27.86
CA TRP A 378 -2.22 -7.23 -28.93
C TRP A 378 -2.39 -8.76 -28.84
N PRO A 379 -2.36 -9.48 -29.97
CA PRO A 379 -2.45 -10.93 -29.97
C PRO A 379 -1.14 -11.61 -29.54
N GLY A 380 -1.25 -12.85 -29.07
CA GLY A 380 -0.18 -13.82 -28.95
C GLY A 380 0.99 -13.39 -28.06
N ILE A 381 2.16 -13.97 -28.36
CA ILE A 381 3.44 -13.61 -27.76
C ILE A 381 3.98 -12.38 -28.50
N LYS A 382 4.47 -11.39 -27.77
CA LYS A 382 5.03 -10.17 -28.35
C LYS A 382 6.18 -9.61 -27.54
N LEU A 383 7.14 -9.07 -28.27
CA LEU A 383 8.24 -8.30 -27.74
C LEU A 383 7.91 -6.82 -27.88
N ILE A 384 7.94 -6.11 -26.76
CA ILE A 384 7.61 -4.70 -26.68
C ILE A 384 8.89 -3.95 -26.32
N ARG A 385 9.22 -2.90 -27.10
CA ARG A 385 10.50 -2.20 -26.99
C ARG A 385 10.34 -0.69 -26.95
N GLY A 386 11.18 -0.03 -26.15
CA GLY A 386 11.39 1.40 -26.22
C GLY A 386 12.04 1.78 -27.55
N GLU A 387 11.73 2.98 -28.02
CA GLU A 387 12.23 3.51 -29.30
C GLU A 387 12.92 4.84 -29.08
N GLN A 388 14.01 5.08 -29.81
CA GLN A 388 14.68 6.37 -29.80
C GLN A 388 13.80 7.46 -30.40
N THR A 389 13.91 8.66 -29.84
CA THR A 389 13.24 9.86 -30.33
C THR A 389 13.80 10.25 -31.70
N ARG A 390 12.93 10.67 -32.64
CA ARG A 390 13.29 11.20 -33.96
C ARG A 390 12.86 12.66 -34.11
N ALA A 391 13.41 13.36 -35.10
CA ALA A 391 13.01 14.73 -35.42
C ALA A 391 11.49 14.79 -35.72
N GLY A 392 10.76 15.64 -34.98
CA GLY A 392 9.30 15.80 -35.11
C GLY A 392 8.47 15.11 -34.03
N ASP A 393 9.06 14.21 -33.23
CA ASP A 393 8.39 13.67 -32.05
C ASP A 393 8.25 14.76 -30.96
N PRO A 394 7.14 14.78 -30.18
CA PRO A 394 6.96 15.73 -29.06
C PRO A 394 8.10 15.73 -28.04
N GLU A 395 8.80 14.60 -27.94
CA GLU A 395 9.90 14.36 -27.00
C GLU A 395 11.28 14.80 -27.53
N ALA A 396 11.39 15.27 -28.77
CA ALA A 396 12.67 15.64 -29.38
C ALA A 396 13.38 16.77 -28.61
N GLY A 397 14.64 16.55 -28.23
CA GLY A 397 15.42 17.48 -27.40
C GLY A 397 15.05 17.48 -25.91
N ILE A 398 14.01 16.73 -25.53
CA ILE A 398 13.57 16.56 -24.14
C ILE A 398 14.05 15.20 -23.61
N SER A 399 13.88 14.13 -24.40
CA SER A 399 14.13 12.73 -24.03
C SER A 399 14.91 11.97 -25.10
N ARG A 400 15.65 10.92 -24.69
CA ARG A 400 16.30 9.97 -25.61
C ARG A 400 15.31 9.05 -26.32
N GLY A 401 14.25 8.66 -25.63
CA GLY A 401 13.22 7.74 -26.10
C GLY A 401 11.82 8.35 -26.11
N ARG A 402 10.95 7.73 -26.91
CA ARG A 402 9.53 8.10 -27.09
C ARG A 402 8.68 7.58 -25.93
N LEU A 403 7.52 8.21 -25.72
CA LEU A 403 6.53 7.75 -24.74
C LEU A 403 5.94 6.37 -25.08
N LEU A 404 5.59 6.17 -26.35
CA LEU A 404 4.92 4.94 -26.81
C LEU A 404 5.94 3.95 -27.37
N PRO A 405 5.87 2.67 -26.96
CA PRO A 405 6.77 1.64 -27.45
C PRO A 405 6.40 1.16 -28.86
N THR A 406 7.17 0.20 -29.37
CA THR A 406 6.81 -0.65 -30.52
C THR A 406 6.47 -2.06 -30.05
N HIS A 407 5.47 -2.67 -30.68
CA HIS A 407 5.06 -4.05 -30.43
C HIS A 407 5.44 -4.91 -31.64
N GLU A 408 6.21 -5.96 -31.39
CA GLU A 408 6.60 -6.97 -32.38
C GLU A 408 5.88 -8.27 -31.99
N VAL A 409 4.79 -8.58 -32.69
CA VAL A 409 4.02 -9.82 -32.48
C VAL A 409 4.77 -10.99 -33.11
N TRP A 410 5.02 -12.03 -32.33
CA TRP A 410 5.70 -13.24 -32.75
C TRP A 410 4.71 -14.22 -33.36
N GLY A 411 4.98 -14.63 -34.60
CA GLY A 411 4.17 -15.57 -35.36
C GLY A 411 4.55 -17.03 -35.09
N ASP A 412 4.09 -17.92 -35.98
CA ASP A 412 4.42 -19.35 -35.95
C ASP A 412 5.87 -19.62 -36.33
N ASP A 413 6.48 -18.74 -37.15
CA ASP A 413 7.89 -18.83 -37.54
C ASP A 413 8.84 -18.44 -36.38
N ASP A 414 8.39 -17.57 -35.48
CA ASP A 414 9.15 -17.16 -34.31
C ASP A 414 9.04 -18.19 -33.18
N VAL A 415 7.81 -18.63 -32.86
CA VAL A 415 7.54 -19.64 -31.83
C VAL A 415 6.55 -20.64 -32.39
N SER A 416 7.06 -21.82 -32.73
CA SER A 416 6.27 -22.88 -33.36
C SER A 416 5.03 -23.27 -32.55
N PRO A 417 3.95 -23.74 -33.20
CA PRO A 417 2.76 -24.24 -32.50
C PRO A 417 3.07 -25.32 -31.46
N ALA A 418 4.03 -26.21 -31.74
CA ALA A 418 4.48 -27.23 -30.81
C ALA A 418 5.18 -26.63 -29.56
N ALA A 419 5.99 -25.58 -29.73
CA ALA A 419 6.59 -24.86 -28.61
C ALA A 419 5.54 -24.15 -27.76
N ARG A 420 4.53 -23.52 -28.38
CA ARG A 420 3.39 -22.90 -27.70
C ARG A 420 2.59 -23.92 -26.91
N GLU A 421 2.27 -25.07 -27.50
CA GLU A 421 1.57 -26.16 -26.81
C GLU A 421 2.39 -26.68 -25.63
N LYS A 422 3.68 -26.95 -25.84
CA LYS A 422 4.58 -27.43 -24.79
C LYS A 422 4.65 -26.43 -23.63
N LEU A 423 4.73 -25.13 -23.90
CA LEU A 423 4.69 -24.09 -22.87
C LEU A 423 3.40 -24.17 -22.05
N GLN A 424 2.24 -24.20 -22.70
CA GLN A 424 0.94 -24.30 -22.04
C GLN A 424 0.79 -25.59 -21.22
N ARG A 425 1.42 -26.68 -21.65
CA ARG A 425 1.43 -27.97 -20.95
C ARG A 425 2.49 -28.09 -19.87
N SER A 426 3.42 -27.15 -19.78
CA SER A 426 4.48 -27.14 -18.75
C SER A 426 4.20 -26.13 -17.64
N LEU A 427 3.58 -24.99 -17.96
CA LEU A 427 3.36 -23.88 -17.04
C LEU A 427 2.09 -24.08 -16.21
N VAL A 428 2.19 -23.93 -14.90
CA VAL A 428 1.05 -23.81 -13.98
C VAL A 428 0.99 -22.36 -13.51
N LEU A 429 -0.12 -21.68 -13.82
CA LEU A 429 -0.39 -20.32 -13.35
C LEU A 429 -1.18 -20.36 -12.05
N VAL A 430 -0.75 -19.57 -11.08
CA VAL A 430 -1.37 -19.50 -9.75
C VAL A 430 -1.52 -18.07 -9.27
N HIS A 431 -2.46 -17.86 -8.35
CA HIS A 431 -2.55 -16.69 -7.50
C HIS A 431 -2.39 -17.12 -6.05
N GLY A 432 -1.38 -16.62 -5.34
CA GLY A 432 -1.10 -16.98 -3.95
C GLY A 432 -2.09 -16.40 -2.93
N GLY A 433 -3.06 -15.59 -3.36
CA GLY A 433 -4.10 -15.04 -2.50
C GLY A 433 -3.72 -13.72 -1.81
N MET A 434 -2.49 -13.24 -1.97
CA MET A 434 -2.02 -11.97 -1.39
C MET A 434 -2.32 -10.79 -2.31
N ALA A 435 -2.72 -9.66 -1.73
CA ALA A 435 -2.80 -8.38 -2.42
C ALA A 435 -1.72 -7.44 -1.86
N GLN A 436 -0.96 -6.78 -2.74
CA GLN A 436 0.13 -5.90 -2.31
C GLN A 436 0.20 -4.63 -3.15
N ASN A 437 0.46 -3.52 -2.46
CA ASN A 437 0.64 -2.22 -3.04
C ASN A 437 2.00 -2.11 -3.76
N VAL A 438 1.97 -1.90 -5.08
CA VAL A 438 3.17 -1.78 -5.92
C VAL A 438 3.65 -0.35 -6.11
N GLY A 439 2.87 0.65 -5.66
CA GLY A 439 3.22 2.07 -5.79
C GLY A 439 4.61 2.40 -5.23
N PRO A 440 4.91 2.07 -3.96
CA PRO A 440 6.24 2.30 -3.38
C PRO A 440 7.37 1.57 -4.11
N ILE A 441 7.09 0.43 -4.75
CA ILE A 441 8.08 -0.32 -5.53
C ILE A 441 8.43 0.44 -6.82
N LEU A 442 7.44 1.02 -7.51
CA LEU A 442 7.66 1.85 -8.70
C LEU A 442 8.64 2.99 -8.38
N GLU A 443 8.40 3.69 -7.27
CA GLU A 443 9.24 4.80 -6.80
C GLU A 443 10.66 4.32 -6.47
N MET A 444 10.80 3.18 -5.77
CA MET A 444 12.09 2.58 -5.43
C MET A 444 12.91 2.19 -6.67
N VAL A 445 12.30 1.50 -7.63
CA VAL A 445 12.96 1.09 -8.88
C VAL A 445 13.39 2.32 -9.69
N THR A 446 12.54 3.35 -9.69
CA THR A 446 12.81 4.65 -10.32
C THR A 446 14.03 5.32 -9.71
N GLU A 447 14.06 5.41 -8.38
CA GLU A 447 15.14 6.04 -7.64
C GLU A 447 16.47 5.33 -7.88
N LYS A 448 16.51 4.01 -7.67
CA LYS A 448 17.71 3.18 -7.91
C LYS A 448 18.25 3.32 -9.33
N TYR A 449 17.35 3.40 -10.31
CA TYR A 449 17.75 3.70 -11.69
C TYR A 449 18.40 5.08 -11.81
N LEU A 450 17.76 6.14 -11.31
CA LEU A 450 18.25 7.52 -11.43
C LEU A 450 19.61 7.71 -10.75
N LEU A 451 19.82 7.06 -9.61
CA LEU A 451 21.08 7.06 -8.85
C LEU A 451 22.19 6.24 -9.51
N ARG A 452 21.85 5.37 -10.48
CA ARG A 452 22.76 4.39 -11.10
C ARG A 452 23.46 3.53 -10.05
N SER A 453 22.73 3.14 -9.00
CA SER A 453 23.28 2.30 -7.93
C SER A 453 23.98 1.07 -8.51
N THR A 454 25.21 0.80 -8.05
CA THR A 454 26.15 -0.07 -8.77
C THR A 454 25.61 -1.49 -8.94
N ALA A 455 25.04 -2.07 -7.89
CA ALA A 455 24.51 -3.43 -7.91
C ALA A 455 23.26 -3.53 -8.80
N GLU A 456 22.35 -2.59 -8.66
CA GLU A 456 21.07 -2.55 -9.38
C GLU A 456 21.23 -2.21 -10.86
N TRP A 457 22.22 -1.39 -11.22
CA TRP A 457 22.55 -1.12 -12.61
C TRP A 457 23.13 -2.36 -13.31
N ARG A 458 24.05 -3.09 -12.66
CA ARG A 458 24.57 -4.37 -13.17
C ARG A 458 23.46 -5.40 -13.29
N ALA A 459 22.65 -5.56 -12.24
CA ALA A 459 21.48 -6.42 -12.26
C ALA A 459 20.53 -6.10 -13.42
N ARG A 460 20.33 -4.82 -13.76
CA ARG A 460 19.50 -4.43 -14.90
C ARG A 460 20.09 -4.87 -16.24
N GLN A 461 21.42 -4.79 -16.40
CA GLN A 461 22.10 -5.32 -17.59
C GLN A 461 21.99 -6.84 -17.65
N ASP A 462 22.12 -7.52 -16.51
CA ASP A 462 21.97 -8.97 -16.40
C ASP A 462 20.55 -9.43 -16.74
N ALA A 463 19.52 -8.71 -16.29
CA ALA A 463 18.14 -8.95 -16.66
C ALA A 463 17.91 -8.85 -18.19
N GLY A 464 18.58 -7.90 -18.85
CA GLY A 464 18.56 -7.78 -20.31
C GLY A 464 19.20 -8.97 -21.02
N ARG A 465 20.34 -9.47 -20.52
CA ARG A 465 21.00 -10.68 -21.04
C ARG A 465 20.13 -11.93 -20.84
N LEU A 466 19.53 -12.08 -19.66
CA LEU A 466 18.61 -13.17 -19.36
C LEU A 466 17.35 -13.12 -20.23
N LEU A 467 16.84 -11.92 -20.56
CA LEU A 467 15.77 -11.79 -21.54
C LEU A 467 16.17 -12.38 -22.89
N ASP A 468 17.38 -12.08 -23.39
CA ASP A 468 17.86 -12.63 -24.66
C ASP A 468 17.98 -14.17 -24.62
N GLU A 469 18.45 -14.74 -23.49
CA GLU A 469 18.49 -16.19 -23.25
C GLU A 469 17.08 -16.82 -23.26
N ILE A 470 16.11 -16.20 -22.57
CA ILE A 470 14.72 -16.66 -22.52
C ILE A 470 14.08 -16.59 -23.91
N MET A 471 14.31 -15.50 -24.65
CA MET A 471 13.82 -15.32 -26.01
C MET A 471 14.35 -16.41 -26.95
N GLN A 472 15.65 -16.72 -26.87
CA GLN A 472 16.25 -17.77 -27.69
C GLN A 472 15.69 -19.16 -27.34
N SER A 473 15.61 -19.49 -26.05
CA SER A 473 15.07 -20.77 -25.57
C SER A 473 13.62 -20.97 -26.02
N LEU A 474 12.82 -19.89 -26.03
CA LEU A 474 11.43 -19.94 -26.47
C LEU A 474 11.31 -20.19 -27.98
N ARG A 475 12.17 -19.58 -28.80
CA ARG A 475 12.24 -19.84 -30.26
C ARG A 475 12.62 -21.29 -30.56
N GLU A 476 13.50 -21.87 -29.76
CA GLU A 476 13.94 -23.25 -29.88
C GLU A 476 12.94 -24.28 -29.32
N GLY A 477 11.90 -23.85 -28.60
CA GLY A 477 10.95 -24.73 -27.92
C GLY A 477 11.52 -25.44 -26.68
N ASP A 478 12.62 -24.93 -26.12
CA ASP A 478 13.23 -25.42 -24.89
C ASP A 478 12.61 -24.74 -23.65
N ILE A 479 11.43 -25.22 -23.28
CA ILE A 479 10.68 -24.70 -22.13
C ILE A 479 11.39 -24.95 -20.79
N LYS A 480 12.25 -25.97 -20.70
CA LYS A 480 13.05 -26.22 -19.49
C LYS A 480 14.08 -25.11 -19.30
N SER A 481 14.76 -24.72 -20.38
CA SER A 481 15.68 -23.57 -20.35
C SER A 481 14.95 -22.22 -20.13
N VAL A 482 13.72 -22.06 -20.64
CA VAL A 482 12.87 -20.91 -20.28
C VAL A 482 12.65 -20.85 -18.77
N GLY A 483 12.27 -21.97 -18.13
CA GLY A 483 12.06 -22.02 -16.68
C GLY A 483 13.33 -21.75 -15.86
N SER A 484 14.48 -22.26 -16.31
CA SER A 484 15.76 -21.94 -15.70
C SER A 484 16.09 -20.44 -15.81
N GLY A 485 15.88 -19.86 -17.00
CA GLY A 485 16.11 -18.44 -17.27
C GLY A 485 15.22 -17.52 -16.42
N THR A 486 13.91 -17.81 -16.31
CA THR A 486 13.00 -17.03 -15.47
C THR A 486 13.33 -17.15 -13.99
N THR A 487 13.76 -18.34 -13.54
CA THR A 487 14.22 -18.56 -12.15
C THR A 487 15.46 -17.74 -11.84
N ARG A 488 16.48 -17.80 -12.72
CA ARG A 488 17.72 -17.02 -12.56
C ARG A 488 17.45 -15.52 -12.57
N ASN A 489 16.51 -15.06 -13.40
CA ASN A 489 16.10 -13.65 -13.43
C ASN A 489 15.46 -13.23 -12.10
N PHE A 490 14.58 -14.08 -11.55
CA PHE A 490 13.93 -13.85 -10.27
C PHE A 490 14.90 -13.86 -9.08
N GLU A 491 15.72 -14.89 -8.93
CA GLU A 491 16.63 -15.06 -7.79
C GLU A 491 17.84 -14.12 -7.84
N GLY A 492 18.22 -13.64 -9.04
CA GLY A 492 19.35 -12.76 -9.24
C GLY A 492 18.95 -11.29 -9.39
N PRO A 493 18.83 -10.78 -10.64
CA PRO A 493 18.72 -9.36 -10.88
C PRO A 493 17.41 -8.75 -10.34
N LEU A 494 16.29 -9.47 -10.35
CA LEU A 494 15.04 -8.92 -9.80
C LEU A 494 15.12 -8.69 -8.29
N GLN A 495 15.59 -9.68 -7.52
CA GLN A 495 15.80 -9.51 -6.07
C GLN A 495 16.89 -8.47 -5.74
N THR A 496 17.86 -8.26 -6.62
CA THR A 496 18.86 -7.20 -6.44
C THR A 496 18.24 -5.80 -6.60
N ILE A 497 17.45 -5.60 -7.65
CA ILE A 497 16.79 -4.31 -7.91
C ILE A 497 15.67 -4.06 -6.87
N ILE A 498 14.92 -5.11 -6.55
CA ILE A 498 13.74 -5.10 -5.68
C ILE A 498 13.90 -6.20 -4.63
N PRO A 499 14.55 -5.93 -3.49
CA PRO A 499 14.77 -6.92 -2.43
C PRO A 499 13.50 -7.63 -1.97
N TRP A 500 12.37 -6.92 -2.02
CA TRP A 500 11.05 -7.37 -1.59
C TRP A 500 10.23 -7.99 -2.72
N CYS A 501 10.78 -8.25 -3.91
CA CYS A 501 10.00 -8.87 -4.99
C CYS A 501 9.56 -10.31 -4.65
N THR A 502 10.21 -10.92 -3.64
CA THR A 502 9.79 -12.17 -3.00
C THR A 502 9.35 -11.95 -1.56
N ASN A 503 8.64 -12.94 -1.03
CA ASN A 503 8.25 -13.01 0.37
C ASN A 503 8.39 -14.47 0.87
N TYR A 504 8.23 -14.65 2.18
CA TYR A 504 8.36 -15.97 2.80
C TYR A 504 7.43 -17.02 2.16
N PHE A 505 6.18 -16.68 1.86
CA PHE A 505 5.23 -17.58 1.21
C PHE A 505 5.73 -18.07 -0.16
N THR A 506 6.21 -17.14 -1.00
CA THR A 506 6.73 -17.45 -2.34
C THR A 506 7.97 -18.34 -2.26
N ASP A 507 8.92 -18.00 -1.39
CA ASP A 507 10.14 -18.79 -1.22
C ASP A 507 9.83 -20.23 -0.77
N GLN A 508 8.88 -20.38 0.17
CA GLN A 508 8.43 -21.68 0.63
C GLN A 508 7.72 -22.47 -0.47
N LEU A 509 6.92 -21.81 -1.31
CA LEU A 509 6.24 -22.46 -2.44
C LEU A 509 7.25 -23.01 -3.45
N ILE A 510 8.27 -22.23 -3.78
CA ILE A 510 9.37 -22.63 -4.68
C ILE A 510 10.15 -23.79 -4.06
N GLN A 511 10.52 -23.68 -2.79
CA GLN A 511 11.28 -24.71 -2.08
C GLN A 511 10.51 -26.04 -2.03
N ARG A 512 9.24 -26.02 -1.59
CA ARG A 512 8.40 -27.23 -1.53
C ARG A 512 8.21 -27.86 -2.91
N SER A 513 8.11 -27.04 -3.96
CA SER A 513 8.00 -27.51 -5.35
C SER A 513 9.29 -28.21 -5.82
N ARG A 514 10.47 -27.63 -5.52
CA ARG A 514 11.79 -28.25 -5.77
C ARG A 514 11.92 -29.59 -5.05
N GLU A 515 11.53 -29.65 -3.78
CA GLU A 515 11.61 -30.86 -2.96
C GLU A 515 10.67 -31.96 -3.45
N ARG A 516 9.44 -31.60 -3.86
CA ARG A 516 8.41 -32.57 -4.28
C ARG A 516 8.64 -33.14 -5.68
N PHE A 517 9.05 -32.32 -6.64
CA PHE A 517 9.11 -32.69 -8.06
C PHE A 517 10.55 -32.88 -8.57
N ALA A 518 11.57 -32.48 -7.81
CA ALA A 518 12.99 -32.65 -8.15
C ALA A 518 13.28 -32.20 -9.60
N ASP A 519 13.81 -33.08 -10.46
CA ASP A 519 14.20 -32.79 -11.85
C ASP A 519 13.02 -32.45 -12.77
N ASP A 520 11.79 -32.80 -12.35
CA ASP A 520 10.54 -32.49 -13.06
C ASP A 520 10.07 -31.06 -12.78
N PHE A 521 10.64 -30.37 -11.78
CA PHE A 521 10.43 -28.93 -11.59
C PHE A 521 11.48 -28.14 -12.38
N TRP A 522 11.04 -27.46 -13.43
CA TRP A 522 11.92 -26.77 -14.36
C TRP A 522 12.17 -25.30 -13.99
N GLY A 523 11.29 -24.67 -13.21
CA GLY A 523 11.58 -23.34 -12.68
C GLY A 523 10.38 -22.54 -12.16
N PHE A 524 10.71 -21.39 -11.59
CA PHE A 524 9.77 -20.38 -11.11
C PHE A 524 9.72 -19.18 -12.07
N TRP A 525 8.56 -18.55 -12.11
CA TRP A 525 8.29 -17.39 -12.94
C TRP A 525 7.42 -16.39 -12.16
N MET A 526 7.96 -15.20 -11.91
CA MET A 526 7.21 -14.08 -11.35
C MET A 526 6.37 -13.38 -12.43
N LEU A 527 5.05 -13.28 -12.23
CA LEU A 527 4.20 -12.40 -13.05
C LEU A 527 4.30 -10.98 -12.47
N GLY A 528 4.46 -9.97 -13.33
CA GLY A 528 4.98 -8.64 -12.99
C GLY A 528 4.56 -8.02 -11.65
N GLY A 529 5.42 -7.20 -11.04
CA GLY A 529 5.16 -6.63 -9.72
C GLY A 529 5.99 -7.28 -8.60
N MET A 530 5.31 -7.76 -7.57
CA MET A 530 5.84 -8.51 -6.43
C MET A 530 5.16 -9.89 -6.38
N ALA A 531 5.91 -10.94 -6.06
CA ALA A 531 5.42 -12.32 -5.93
C ALA A 531 4.51 -12.52 -4.70
N GLY A 532 3.75 -13.61 -4.68
CA GLY A 532 2.69 -13.90 -3.69
C GLY A 532 1.28 -13.57 -4.18
N GLY A 533 1.16 -12.71 -5.20
CA GLY A 533 -0.04 -12.57 -6.04
C GLY A 533 0.00 -13.57 -7.19
N GLY A 534 0.00 -13.08 -8.44
CA GLY A 534 0.16 -13.91 -9.63
C GLY A 534 1.58 -14.48 -9.81
N MET A 535 1.69 -15.79 -10.06
CA MET A 535 2.96 -16.50 -10.25
C MET A 535 2.81 -17.64 -11.26
N GLY A 536 3.92 -18.10 -11.81
CA GLY A 536 4.04 -19.26 -12.68
C GLY A 536 5.07 -20.26 -12.14
N LEU A 537 4.75 -21.55 -12.23
CA LEU A 537 5.67 -22.64 -11.94
C LEU A 537 5.73 -23.56 -13.16
N ILE A 538 6.93 -23.88 -13.63
CA ILE A 538 7.14 -24.68 -14.84
C ILE A 538 7.57 -26.09 -14.42
N PHE A 539 6.88 -27.08 -14.95
CA PHE A 539 7.10 -28.50 -14.71
C PHE A 539 7.27 -29.26 -16.02
N ASP A 540 7.75 -30.50 -15.92
CA ASP A 540 7.61 -31.45 -17.02
C ASP A 540 6.13 -31.59 -17.42
N PRO A 541 5.79 -31.54 -18.73
CA PRO A 541 4.44 -31.72 -19.22
C PRO A 541 3.71 -32.96 -18.71
N ALA A 542 4.42 -34.04 -18.39
CA ALA A 542 3.84 -35.26 -17.86
C ALA A 542 3.35 -35.11 -16.40
N ARG A 543 3.84 -34.11 -15.67
CA ARG A 543 3.58 -33.88 -14.25
C ARG A 543 2.68 -32.67 -13.98
N GLN A 544 2.35 -31.87 -15.00
CA GLN A 544 1.62 -30.61 -14.86
C GLN A 544 0.27 -30.76 -14.15
N GLU A 545 -0.55 -31.74 -14.53
CA GLU A 545 -1.88 -31.92 -13.92
C GLU A 545 -1.77 -32.33 -12.43
N GLU A 546 -0.82 -33.20 -12.08
CA GLU A 546 -0.51 -33.50 -10.67
C GLU A 546 -0.05 -32.24 -9.93
N ALA A 547 0.82 -31.43 -10.55
CA ALA A 547 1.33 -30.21 -9.95
C ALA A 547 0.21 -29.17 -9.70
N LYS A 548 -0.77 -29.04 -10.60
CA LYS A 548 -1.92 -28.14 -10.41
C LYS A 548 -2.72 -28.50 -9.15
N ASP A 549 -3.06 -29.78 -8.99
CA ASP A 549 -3.86 -30.24 -7.84
C ASP A 549 -3.07 -30.12 -6.53
N TRP A 550 -1.77 -30.47 -6.56
CA TRP A 550 -0.90 -30.34 -5.40
C TRP A 550 -0.68 -28.87 -5.00
N LEU A 551 -0.46 -27.96 -5.96
CA LEU A 551 -0.29 -26.53 -5.69
C LEU A 551 -1.55 -25.92 -5.10
N GLN A 552 -2.74 -26.28 -5.58
CA GLN A 552 -4.00 -25.78 -5.02
C GLN A 552 -4.14 -26.14 -3.54
N ALA A 553 -3.89 -27.40 -3.19
CA ALA A 553 -3.96 -27.86 -1.80
C ALA A 553 -2.85 -27.25 -0.92
N GLY A 554 -1.60 -27.29 -1.40
CA GLY A 554 -0.43 -26.81 -0.66
C GLY A 554 -0.46 -25.31 -0.41
N MET A 555 -0.94 -24.50 -1.35
CA MET A 555 -1.09 -23.06 -1.13
C MET A 555 -2.18 -22.75 -0.09
N SER A 556 -3.31 -23.48 -0.09
CA SER A 556 -4.35 -23.30 0.93
C SER A 556 -3.88 -23.68 2.34
N GLU A 557 -3.10 -24.76 2.47
CA GLU A 557 -2.44 -25.12 3.73
C GLU A 557 -1.47 -24.02 4.18
N MET A 558 -0.59 -23.57 3.29
CA MET A 558 0.37 -22.50 3.60
C MET A 558 -0.31 -21.17 3.93
N LYS A 559 -1.44 -20.84 3.29
CA LYS A 559 -2.24 -19.68 3.67
C LYS A 559 -2.74 -19.84 5.10
N HIS A 560 -3.30 -20.99 5.47
CA HIS A 560 -3.80 -21.23 6.83
C HIS A 560 -2.69 -21.07 7.88
N ASP A 561 -1.49 -21.58 7.60
CA ASP A 561 -0.34 -21.43 8.49
C ASP A 561 0.13 -19.97 8.63
N LEU A 562 -0.01 -19.17 7.57
CA LEU A 562 0.58 -17.84 7.46
C LEU A 562 -0.42 -16.68 7.56
N GLU A 563 -1.73 -16.92 7.60
CA GLU A 563 -2.75 -15.86 7.54
C GLU A 563 -2.73 -14.92 8.76
N THR A 564 -2.14 -15.36 9.87
CA THR A 564 -1.88 -14.51 11.04
C THR A 564 -0.62 -13.65 10.90
N SER A 565 0.28 -13.97 9.97
CA SER A 565 1.60 -13.34 9.79
C SER A 565 1.71 -12.54 8.48
N LEU A 566 0.97 -12.92 7.45
CA LEU A 566 1.01 -12.34 6.11
C LEU A 566 -0.41 -11.99 5.61
N PRO A 567 -0.58 -10.87 4.89
CA PRO A 567 -1.88 -10.40 4.47
C PRO A 567 -2.41 -11.17 3.25
N PHE A 568 -3.26 -12.17 3.48
CA PHE A 568 -4.03 -12.82 2.41
C PHE A 568 -5.38 -12.10 2.22
N ALA A 569 -5.68 -11.72 0.98
CA ALA A 569 -6.93 -11.08 0.60
C ALA A 569 -8.01 -12.10 0.20
N MET A 570 -7.60 -13.29 -0.25
CA MET A 570 -8.49 -14.35 -0.72
C MET A 570 -7.84 -15.73 -0.61
N GLU A 571 -8.62 -16.78 -0.89
CA GLU A 571 -8.06 -18.12 -1.10
C GLU A 571 -7.15 -18.16 -2.33
N PRO A 572 -6.01 -18.86 -2.27
CA PRO A 572 -5.16 -19.08 -3.43
C PRO A 572 -5.93 -19.82 -4.53
N VAL A 573 -5.62 -19.52 -5.79
CA VAL A 573 -6.28 -20.16 -6.94
C VAL A 573 -5.26 -20.64 -7.96
N VAL A 574 -5.55 -21.78 -8.58
CA VAL A 574 -4.85 -22.28 -9.77
C VAL A 574 -5.67 -21.95 -11.02
N TYR A 575 -5.00 -21.47 -12.05
CA TYR A 575 -5.62 -21.13 -13.33
C TYR A 575 -5.31 -22.18 -14.40
N ASP A 576 -6.33 -22.48 -15.19
CA ASP A 576 -6.14 -23.00 -16.54
C ASP A 576 -6.05 -21.81 -17.50
N PHE A 577 -5.14 -21.89 -18.47
CA PHE A 577 -4.91 -20.80 -19.42
C PHE A 577 -4.63 -21.30 -20.82
N ARG A 578 -4.82 -20.42 -21.80
CA ARG A 578 -4.36 -20.60 -23.18
C ARG A 578 -3.85 -19.28 -23.75
N ILE A 579 -2.90 -19.35 -24.66
CA ILE A 579 -2.44 -18.19 -25.44
C ILE A 579 -3.58 -17.74 -26.35
N ASN A 580 -3.85 -16.45 -26.33
CA ASN A 580 -4.90 -15.82 -27.12
C ASN A 580 -4.27 -15.16 -28.36
N ASP A 581 -4.60 -15.68 -29.55
CA ASP A 581 -4.05 -15.19 -30.83
C ASP A 581 -4.84 -14.00 -31.43
N HIS A 582 -5.77 -13.41 -30.68
CA HIS A 582 -6.63 -12.30 -31.14
C HIS A 582 -6.35 -10.97 -30.42
N GLY A 583 -5.95 -11.02 -29.15
CA GLY A 583 -5.86 -9.85 -28.27
C GLY A 583 -7.26 -9.33 -27.93
N THR A 584 -7.56 -8.09 -28.36
CA THR A 584 -8.92 -7.52 -28.31
C THR A 584 -9.72 -7.92 -29.55
N TRP A 585 -10.99 -8.31 -29.34
CA TRP A 585 -11.89 -8.76 -30.40
C TRP A 585 -13.30 -8.21 -30.20
N ALA A 586 -13.90 -7.70 -31.28
CA ALA A 586 -15.26 -7.16 -31.26
C ALA A 586 -16.25 -8.01 -32.06
N THR A 587 -17.46 -8.19 -31.51
CA THR A 587 -18.59 -8.83 -32.16
C THR A 587 -19.82 -7.92 -32.04
N LEU A 588 -20.57 -7.77 -33.13
CA LEU A 588 -21.86 -7.08 -33.11
C LEU A 588 -22.97 -8.11 -32.92
N LEU A 589 -23.68 -8.03 -31.79
CA LEU A 589 -24.81 -8.88 -31.48
C LEU A 589 -26.09 -8.23 -32.03
N GLY A 590 -26.68 -8.84 -33.05
CA GLY A 590 -27.90 -8.40 -33.73
C GLY A 590 -29.10 -9.32 -33.45
N ASP A 591 -30.10 -9.27 -34.32
CA ASP A 591 -31.37 -10.00 -34.22
C ASP A 591 -31.27 -11.41 -33.62
N GLY A 592 -32.04 -11.68 -32.57
CA GLY A 592 -32.07 -12.97 -31.84
C GLY A 592 -30.97 -13.15 -30.78
N ASP A 593 -29.77 -12.59 -30.99
CA ASP A 593 -28.58 -12.78 -30.13
C ASP A 593 -28.18 -11.53 -29.32
N ALA A 594 -28.84 -10.39 -29.53
CA ALA A 594 -28.61 -9.12 -28.83
C ALA A 594 -29.08 -9.16 -27.37
N ARG A 595 -28.36 -9.91 -26.52
CA ARG A 595 -28.66 -10.11 -25.10
C ARG A 595 -27.43 -9.79 -24.23
N MET A 596 -27.67 -9.14 -23.10
CA MET A 596 -26.63 -8.94 -22.08
C MET A 596 -26.32 -10.26 -21.35
N PRO A 597 -25.18 -10.40 -20.64
CA PRO A 597 -24.88 -11.60 -19.86
C PRO A 597 -25.93 -11.88 -18.77
N ASP A 598 -26.16 -13.14 -18.41
CA ASP A 598 -27.15 -13.49 -17.35
C ASP A 598 -26.94 -12.73 -16.04
N ALA A 599 -25.68 -12.55 -15.62
CA ALA A 599 -25.32 -11.81 -14.41
C ALA A 599 -25.72 -10.32 -14.45
N TYR A 600 -25.82 -9.72 -15.63
CA TYR A 600 -26.37 -8.37 -15.79
C TYR A 600 -27.84 -8.33 -15.36
N TYR A 601 -28.64 -9.31 -15.79
CA TYR A 601 -30.06 -9.39 -15.42
C TYR A 601 -30.25 -9.68 -13.93
N ALA A 602 -29.36 -10.48 -13.32
CA ALA A 602 -29.36 -10.69 -11.86
C ALA A 602 -29.15 -9.40 -11.06
N LEU A 603 -28.40 -8.43 -11.61
CA LEU A 603 -28.19 -7.10 -11.04
C LEU A 603 -29.36 -6.15 -11.33
N MET A 604 -29.80 -6.07 -12.58
CA MET A 604 -30.73 -5.02 -13.03
C MET A 604 -32.20 -5.36 -12.81
N ALA A 605 -32.61 -6.61 -13.08
CA ALA A 605 -34.01 -7.00 -13.08
C ALA A 605 -34.72 -6.86 -11.73
N PRO A 606 -34.10 -7.11 -10.56
CA PRO A 606 -34.76 -6.91 -9.27
C PRO A 606 -35.30 -5.49 -9.08
N ASN A 607 -34.57 -4.47 -9.54
CA ASN A 607 -35.01 -3.07 -9.46
C ASN A 607 -36.15 -2.78 -10.45
N TRP A 608 -36.09 -3.34 -11.65
CA TRP A 608 -37.14 -3.18 -12.66
C TRP A 608 -38.45 -3.88 -12.25
N ILE A 609 -38.36 -5.06 -11.63
CA ILE A 609 -39.52 -5.83 -11.16
C ILE A 609 -40.23 -5.12 -9.99
N ARG A 610 -39.48 -4.44 -9.12
CA ARG A 610 -40.04 -3.67 -7.99
C ARG A 610 -40.68 -2.34 -8.41
N ALA A 611 -40.32 -1.81 -9.58
CA ALA A 611 -40.83 -0.54 -10.06
C ALA A 611 -42.27 -0.66 -10.59
N GLU A 612 -43.02 0.46 -10.56
CA GLU A 612 -44.37 0.46 -11.13
C GLU A 612 -44.32 0.28 -12.66
N PRO A 613 -45.17 -0.56 -13.27
CA PRO A 613 -45.14 -0.83 -14.72
C PRO A 613 -45.27 0.41 -15.63
N ARG A 614 -45.84 1.51 -15.11
CA ARG A 614 -45.97 2.79 -15.80
C ARG A 614 -44.69 3.62 -15.83
N GLN A 615 -43.75 3.35 -14.92
CA GLN A 615 -42.45 4.02 -14.83
C GLN A 615 -41.37 3.34 -15.69
N LEU A 616 -41.66 2.14 -16.20
CA LEU A 616 -40.74 1.38 -17.06
C LEU A 616 -40.68 1.97 -18.48
N THR A 617 -39.48 2.13 -19.01
CA THR A 617 -39.28 2.54 -20.41
C THR A 617 -39.68 1.42 -21.37
N PRO A 618 -39.99 1.75 -22.64
CA PRO A 618 -40.23 0.74 -23.67
C PRO A 618 -39.15 -0.34 -23.77
N LEU A 619 -37.87 0.03 -23.64
CA LEU A 619 -36.74 -0.91 -23.66
C LEU A 619 -36.73 -1.83 -22.44
N VAL A 620 -36.90 -1.28 -21.22
CA VAL A 620 -36.90 -2.09 -19.99
C VAL A 620 -38.08 -3.04 -19.96
N ARG A 621 -39.26 -2.60 -20.43
CA ARG A 621 -40.44 -3.48 -20.54
C ARG A 621 -40.14 -4.69 -21.44
N ARG A 622 -39.51 -4.47 -22.59
CA ARG A 622 -39.14 -5.55 -23.54
C ARG A 622 -38.12 -6.51 -22.96
N GLU A 623 -37.16 -6.01 -22.16
CA GLU A 623 -36.20 -6.87 -21.44
C GLU A 623 -36.92 -7.79 -20.45
N LEU A 624 -37.90 -7.27 -19.71
CA LEU A 624 -38.73 -8.09 -18.80
C LEU A 624 -39.63 -9.08 -19.55
N GLU A 625 -40.23 -8.67 -20.67
CA GLU A 625 -41.02 -9.56 -21.55
C GLU A 625 -40.14 -10.71 -22.06
N SER A 626 -38.92 -10.42 -22.53
CA SER A 626 -37.96 -11.45 -22.98
C SER A 626 -37.56 -12.41 -21.85
N LEU A 627 -37.37 -11.93 -20.61
CA LEU A 627 -37.10 -12.80 -19.46
C LEU A 627 -38.30 -13.68 -19.12
N SER A 628 -39.50 -13.14 -19.21
CA SER A 628 -40.76 -13.87 -18.99
C SER A 628 -40.96 -14.98 -20.02
N ASP A 629 -40.74 -14.68 -21.30
CA ASP A 629 -40.85 -15.65 -22.40
C ASP A 629 -39.84 -16.80 -22.22
N GLN A 630 -38.61 -16.51 -21.79
CA GLN A 630 -37.60 -17.53 -21.50
C GLN A 630 -37.96 -18.39 -20.30
N GLN A 631 -38.53 -17.81 -19.25
CA GLN A 631 -39.01 -18.56 -18.10
C GLN A 631 -40.16 -19.50 -18.49
N ALA A 632 -41.12 -19.00 -19.27
CA ALA A 632 -42.25 -19.79 -19.76
C ALA A 632 -41.81 -20.92 -20.70
N GLY A 633 -40.79 -20.67 -21.54
CA GLY A 633 -40.19 -21.67 -22.44
C GLY A 633 -39.17 -22.61 -21.81
N GLY A 634 -38.89 -22.49 -20.51
CA GLY A 634 -37.86 -23.29 -19.81
C GLY A 634 -36.40 -22.95 -20.19
N GLY A 635 -36.17 -21.88 -20.95
CA GLY A 635 -34.85 -21.43 -21.40
C GLY A 635 -34.10 -20.55 -20.40
N LEU A 636 -34.73 -20.13 -19.30
CA LEU A 636 -34.07 -19.32 -18.27
C LEU A 636 -33.15 -20.20 -17.40
N PRO A 637 -31.83 -19.93 -17.35
CA PRO A 637 -30.87 -20.73 -16.57
C PRO A 637 -31.27 -20.82 -15.09
N GLU A 638 -31.14 -22.01 -14.50
CA GLU A 638 -31.52 -22.27 -13.10
C GLU A 638 -30.82 -21.30 -12.13
N ARG A 639 -29.52 -21.07 -12.33
CA ARG A 639 -28.72 -20.14 -11.51
C ARG A 639 -29.30 -18.72 -11.50
N LEU A 640 -29.69 -18.19 -12.65
CA LEU A 640 -30.28 -16.85 -12.75
C LEU A 640 -31.64 -16.81 -12.05
N ARG A 641 -32.46 -17.84 -12.21
CA ARG A 641 -33.75 -17.96 -11.53
C ARG A 641 -33.59 -17.94 -10.01
N SER A 642 -32.67 -18.74 -9.47
CA SER A 642 -32.38 -18.78 -8.04
C SER A 642 -31.89 -17.41 -7.55
N GLN A 643 -30.95 -16.77 -8.27
CA GLN A 643 -30.43 -15.45 -7.89
C GLN A 643 -31.52 -14.37 -7.84
N LEU A 644 -32.43 -14.35 -8.81
CA LEU A 644 -33.55 -13.41 -8.83
C LEU A 644 -34.49 -13.64 -7.65
N LEU A 645 -34.85 -14.90 -7.35
CA LEU A 645 -35.69 -15.25 -6.20
C LEU A 645 -35.04 -14.82 -4.87
N THR A 646 -33.75 -15.11 -4.69
CA THR A 646 -32.99 -14.73 -3.49
C THR A 646 -32.95 -13.22 -3.30
N ARG A 647 -32.74 -12.44 -4.37
CA ARG A 647 -32.69 -10.97 -4.31
C ARG A 647 -34.06 -10.31 -4.15
N LEU A 648 -35.13 -10.95 -4.60
CA LEU A 648 -36.49 -10.41 -4.51
C LEU A 648 -37.16 -10.67 -3.14
N LEU A 649 -36.76 -11.73 -2.43
CA LEU A 649 -37.33 -12.13 -1.14
C LEU A 649 -36.47 -11.67 0.06
N PRO A 650 -37.07 -11.41 1.24
CA PRO A 650 -36.32 -11.14 2.47
C PRO A 650 -35.46 -12.35 2.85
N GLN A 651 -34.17 -12.13 3.09
CA GLN A 651 -33.26 -13.18 3.54
C GLN A 651 -33.22 -13.25 5.08
N PRO A 652 -33.32 -14.44 5.70
CA PRO A 652 -32.93 -14.59 7.10
C PRO A 652 -31.44 -14.28 7.23
N VAL A 653 -31.07 -13.44 8.20
CA VAL A 653 -29.65 -13.16 8.50
C VAL A 653 -29.04 -14.46 9.00
N SER A 654 -28.36 -15.22 8.13
CA SER A 654 -27.63 -16.40 8.57
C SER A 654 -26.42 -15.93 9.38
N ARG A 655 -26.56 -15.90 10.70
CA ARG A 655 -25.41 -15.92 11.61
C ARG A 655 -24.68 -17.23 11.30
N SER A 656 -23.44 -17.16 10.81
CA SER A 656 -22.61 -18.35 10.69
C SER A 656 -22.36 -18.90 12.09
N ASP A 657 -22.77 -20.14 12.33
CA ASP A 657 -22.78 -20.84 13.63
C ASP A 657 -21.38 -21.11 14.25
N ALA A 658 -20.33 -20.41 13.81
CA ALA A 658 -18.94 -20.62 14.26
C ALA A 658 -18.25 -19.37 14.86
N GLU A 659 -18.89 -18.20 14.86
CA GLU A 659 -18.28 -16.98 15.41
C GLU A 659 -18.73 -16.70 16.84
N GLU A 660 -17.75 -16.53 17.73
CA GLU A 660 -17.94 -16.12 19.13
C GLU A 660 -18.65 -14.76 19.18
N SER A 661 -19.64 -14.61 20.07
CA SER A 661 -20.42 -13.36 20.11
C SER A 661 -19.57 -12.19 20.61
N LEU A 662 -19.92 -10.97 20.19
CA LEU A 662 -19.23 -9.76 20.62
C LEU A 662 -19.22 -9.61 22.15
N GLU A 663 -20.31 -9.97 22.82
CA GLU A 663 -20.45 -9.92 24.28
C GLU A 663 -19.45 -10.84 24.96
N THR A 664 -19.31 -12.10 24.49
CA THR A 664 -18.33 -13.05 25.04
C THR A 664 -16.90 -12.54 24.86
N LEU A 665 -16.60 -11.92 23.71
CA LEU A 665 -15.29 -11.33 23.46
C LEU A 665 -15.01 -10.13 24.39
N LEU A 666 -15.99 -9.28 24.66
CA LEU A 666 -15.83 -8.14 25.57
C LEU A 666 -15.50 -8.64 26.99
N ASP A 667 -16.28 -9.59 27.50
CA ASP A 667 -16.11 -10.14 28.85
C ASP A 667 -14.74 -10.81 29.02
N ARG A 668 -14.33 -11.66 28.06
CA ARG A 668 -13.05 -12.39 28.13
C ARG A 668 -11.83 -11.47 28.12
N ASN A 669 -11.89 -10.35 27.40
CA ASN A 669 -10.74 -9.47 27.18
C ASN A 669 -10.68 -8.27 28.14
N GLY A 670 -11.46 -8.31 29.22
CA GLY A 670 -11.42 -7.32 30.29
C GLY A 670 -12.05 -5.99 29.90
N PHE A 671 -13.17 -6.03 29.16
CA PHE A 671 -13.99 -4.85 28.90
C PHE A 671 -14.56 -4.29 30.21
N ASP A 672 -14.57 -2.97 30.35
CA ASP A 672 -15.15 -2.28 31.50
C ASP A 672 -16.37 -1.45 31.03
N PRO A 673 -17.60 -1.97 31.20
CA PRO A 673 -18.80 -1.29 30.75
C PRO A 673 -19.00 0.08 31.41
N LEU A 674 -18.60 0.23 32.68
CA LEU A 674 -18.73 1.49 33.40
C LEU A 674 -17.77 2.54 32.84
N GLN A 675 -16.54 2.15 32.57
CA GLN A 675 -15.57 3.03 31.91
C GLN A 675 -16.04 3.41 30.50
N HIS A 676 -16.57 2.45 29.72
CA HIS A 676 -17.04 2.70 28.36
C HIS A 676 -18.21 3.70 28.33
N GLU A 677 -19.22 3.53 29.20
CA GLU A 677 -20.32 4.50 29.30
C GLU A 677 -19.86 5.88 29.79
N GLN A 678 -18.89 5.92 30.72
CA GLN A 678 -18.31 7.19 31.16
C GLN A 678 -17.61 7.92 30.00
N ILE A 679 -16.78 7.21 29.22
CA ILE A 679 -16.10 7.75 28.04
C ILE A 679 -17.12 8.21 27.00
N ARG A 680 -18.17 7.42 26.74
CA ARG A 680 -19.25 7.82 25.83
C ARG A 680 -19.99 9.07 26.32
N ALA A 681 -20.28 9.16 27.61
CA ALA A 681 -20.93 10.33 28.21
C ALA A 681 -20.03 11.57 28.12
N ASP A 682 -18.72 11.42 28.36
CA ASP A 682 -17.73 12.48 28.21
C ASP A 682 -17.60 12.94 26.75
N LEU A 683 -17.62 12.00 25.80
CA LEU A 683 -17.60 12.28 24.37
C LEU A 683 -18.87 13.04 23.95
N ARG A 684 -20.06 12.56 24.32
CA ARG A 684 -21.31 13.28 24.01
C ARG A 684 -21.37 14.67 24.62
N ALA A 685 -20.88 14.81 25.86
CA ALA A 685 -20.83 16.09 26.57
C ALA A 685 -19.70 17.03 26.11
N SER A 686 -18.89 16.64 25.12
CA SER A 686 -17.74 17.41 24.61
C SER A 686 -16.66 17.69 25.65
N ARG A 687 -16.54 16.82 26.69
CA ARG A 687 -15.42 16.84 27.64
C ARG A 687 -14.17 16.20 27.04
N ILE A 688 -14.37 15.23 26.16
CA ILE A 688 -13.33 14.60 25.34
C ILE A 688 -13.77 14.59 23.86
N GLY A 689 -12.82 14.46 22.96
CA GLY A 689 -13.01 14.60 21.51
C GLY A 689 -11.67 14.95 20.86
N LEU A 690 -11.62 14.97 19.53
CA LEU A 690 -10.35 15.21 18.81
C LEU A 690 -9.78 16.59 19.10
N SER A 691 -10.62 17.63 19.18
CA SER A 691 -10.18 18.98 19.54
C SER A 691 -9.84 19.10 21.03
N GLN A 692 -10.48 18.32 21.90
CA GLN A 692 -10.25 18.30 23.35
C GLN A 692 -8.99 17.51 23.74
N ASN A 693 -8.41 16.72 22.83
CA ASN A 693 -7.10 16.09 23.07
C ASN A 693 -6.00 17.13 23.33
N ARG A 694 -6.15 18.32 22.74
CA ARG A 694 -5.15 19.38 22.79
C ARG A 694 -5.06 20.03 24.17
N LEU A 695 -3.83 20.30 24.60
CA LEU A 695 -3.55 21.15 25.75
C LEU A 695 -4.14 22.56 25.54
N PRO A 696 -4.39 23.31 26.64
CA PRO A 696 -4.89 24.68 26.54
C PRO A 696 -4.03 25.56 25.62
N PRO A 697 -4.62 26.42 24.75
CA PRO A 697 -3.86 27.25 23.82
C PRO A 697 -2.87 28.26 24.44
N ASN A 698 -3.01 28.54 25.74
CA ASN A 698 -2.12 29.40 26.53
C ASN A 698 -0.99 28.64 27.22
N THR A 699 -0.90 27.31 27.04
CA THR A 699 0.18 26.47 27.56
C THR A 699 1.52 26.92 26.96
N GLN A 700 2.54 27.15 27.80
CA GLN A 700 3.87 27.49 27.31
C GLN A 700 4.59 26.22 26.87
N ILE A 701 4.90 26.13 25.57
CA ILE A 701 5.59 25.00 24.96
C ILE A 701 6.91 25.49 24.38
N GLU A 702 7.99 24.93 24.91
CA GLU A 702 9.36 25.27 24.52
C GLU A 702 10.14 23.98 24.26
N ASP A 703 11.19 24.10 23.45
CA ASP A 703 12.15 23.01 23.32
C ASP A 703 12.93 22.80 24.63
N VAL A 704 13.53 21.61 24.76
CA VAL A 704 14.35 21.27 25.92
C VAL A 704 15.72 21.93 25.87
N ARG A 705 16.26 22.26 27.04
CA ARG A 705 17.63 22.76 27.20
C ARG A 705 18.62 21.60 27.30
N GLU A 706 19.91 21.90 27.16
CA GLU A 706 20.97 20.89 27.27
C GLU A 706 20.95 20.15 28.60
N GLN A 707 20.63 20.82 29.72
CA GLN A 707 20.54 20.19 31.04
C GLN A 707 19.30 19.29 31.24
N ASP A 708 18.30 19.40 30.37
CA ASP A 708 17.05 18.65 30.47
C ASP A 708 17.21 17.21 29.91
N VAL A 709 18.29 16.97 29.18
CA VAL A 709 18.60 15.68 28.55
C VAL A 709 20.01 15.22 28.94
N THR A 710 20.28 13.92 28.81
CA THR A 710 21.63 13.37 28.89
C THR A 710 22.07 12.92 27.51
N GLU A 711 23.16 13.50 27.01
CA GLU A 711 23.78 13.10 25.75
C GLU A 711 24.49 11.75 25.93
N THR A 712 24.21 10.79 25.04
CA THR A 712 24.82 9.44 25.10
C THR A 712 25.38 8.97 23.75
N ARG A 713 25.22 9.75 22.68
CA ARG A 713 25.68 9.40 21.32
C ARG A 713 27.20 9.29 21.23
N ASP A 714 27.94 10.04 22.04
CA ASP A 714 29.41 9.99 22.13
C ASP A 714 29.91 8.89 23.10
N GLY A 715 28.99 8.08 23.62
CA GLY A 715 29.26 7.02 24.59
C GLY A 715 28.87 7.40 26.01
N VAL A 716 28.76 6.38 26.87
CA VAL A 716 28.50 6.52 28.30
C VAL A 716 29.79 6.23 29.08
N ASP A 717 30.01 6.96 30.19
CA ASP A 717 31.12 6.74 31.13
C ASP A 717 31.29 5.26 31.52
N ASP A 718 32.54 4.81 31.61
CA ASP A 718 32.86 3.42 31.93
C ASP A 718 32.38 2.97 33.31
N SER A 719 32.23 3.90 34.27
CA SER A 719 31.67 3.60 35.60
C SER A 719 30.20 3.17 35.51
N HIS A 720 29.39 3.89 34.73
CA HIS A 720 28.00 3.52 34.47
C HIS A 720 27.95 2.22 33.67
N ARG A 721 28.78 2.06 32.64
CA ARG A 721 28.82 0.81 31.86
C ARG A 721 29.06 -0.41 32.76
N ARG A 722 30.06 -0.36 33.66
CA ARG A 722 30.31 -1.44 34.62
C ARG A 722 29.12 -1.72 35.54
N LEU A 723 28.47 -0.67 36.03
CA LEU A 723 27.28 -0.80 36.88
C LEU A 723 26.14 -1.54 36.16
N GLY A 724 25.90 -1.23 34.88
CA GLY A 724 24.90 -1.94 34.10
C GLY A 724 25.32 -3.36 33.75
N GLU A 725 26.58 -3.61 33.41
CA GLU A 725 27.09 -4.97 33.18
C GLU A 725 26.91 -5.86 34.42
N ASP A 726 27.20 -5.32 35.61
CA ASP A 726 27.03 -6.03 36.88
C ASP A 726 25.56 -6.34 37.16
N ALA A 727 24.65 -5.38 36.91
CA ALA A 727 23.21 -5.60 37.04
C ALA A 727 22.70 -6.70 36.07
N ILE A 728 23.23 -6.75 34.84
CA ILE A 728 22.90 -7.81 33.87
C ILE A 728 23.40 -9.16 34.37
N ARG A 729 24.67 -9.27 34.77
CA ARG A 729 25.28 -10.51 35.32
C ARG A 729 24.55 -11.04 36.55
N GLN A 730 24.06 -10.14 37.41
CA GLN A 730 23.36 -10.49 38.65
C GLN A 730 21.89 -10.90 38.42
N GLY A 731 21.42 -10.90 37.18
CA GLY A 731 20.04 -11.24 36.84
C GLY A 731 19.06 -10.20 37.36
N GLU A 732 19.41 -8.91 37.33
CA GLU A 732 18.55 -7.82 37.80
C GLU A 732 17.67 -7.23 36.69
N THR A 733 17.72 -7.78 35.47
CA THR A 733 17.13 -7.19 34.26
C THR A 733 16.18 -8.14 33.52
N ALA A 734 15.15 -7.58 32.89
CA ALA A 734 14.30 -8.26 31.91
C ALA A 734 13.91 -7.32 30.77
N VAL A 735 13.56 -7.88 29.61
CA VAL A 735 13.10 -7.13 28.43
C VAL A 735 11.60 -7.27 28.27
N VAL A 736 10.91 -6.19 27.94
CA VAL A 736 9.47 -6.13 27.64
C VAL A 736 9.27 -5.52 26.26
N THR A 737 8.88 -6.34 25.28
CA THR A 737 8.61 -5.88 23.92
C THR A 737 7.12 -5.72 23.68
N LEU A 738 6.70 -4.53 23.26
CA LEU A 738 5.30 -4.19 22.98
C LEU A 738 4.83 -4.78 21.65
N ALA A 739 4.00 -5.83 21.70
CA ALA A 739 3.50 -6.57 20.54
C ALA A 739 1.95 -6.68 20.50
N ALA A 740 1.24 -5.83 21.24
CA ALA A 740 -0.22 -5.83 21.28
C ALA A 740 -0.87 -5.21 20.02
N GLY A 741 -0.14 -4.39 19.28
CA GLY A 741 -0.66 -3.64 18.13
C GLY A 741 -0.93 -4.51 16.90
N ALA A 742 -2.07 -4.27 16.23
CA ALA A 742 -2.48 -4.94 14.98
C ALA A 742 -1.63 -4.56 13.74
N GLY A 743 -0.63 -3.68 13.89
CA GLY A 743 0.24 -3.27 12.78
C GLY A 743 -0.49 -2.66 11.58
N SER A 744 -1.64 -2.01 11.76
CA SER A 744 -2.52 -1.58 10.66
C SER A 744 -1.83 -0.73 9.58
N ARG A 745 -0.86 0.12 9.95
CA ARG A 745 -0.04 0.89 8.99
C ARG A 745 0.93 0.02 8.18
N TRP A 746 1.44 -1.06 8.77
CA TRP A 746 2.36 -1.99 8.12
C TRP A 746 1.64 -2.90 7.13
N THR A 747 0.39 -3.24 7.43
CA THR A 747 -0.39 -4.29 6.77
C THR A 747 -1.59 -3.73 6.01
N GLU A 748 -1.69 -2.40 5.91
CA GLU A 748 -2.83 -1.67 5.32
C GLU A 748 -4.19 -2.15 5.87
N GLY A 749 -4.22 -2.48 7.17
CA GLY A 749 -5.42 -2.91 7.89
C GLY A 749 -5.80 -4.38 7.67
N ALA A 750 -4.90 -5.24 7.19
CA ALA A 750 -5.19 -6.66 6.94
C ALA A 750 -5.35 -7.54 8.19
N GLY A 751 -5.26 -6.97 9.40
CA GLY A 751 -5.54 -7.69 10.65
C GLY A 751 -4.50 -8.73 11.07
N VAL A 752 -3.30 -8.73 10.46
CA VAL A 752 -2.22 -9.66 10.79
C VAL A 752 -1.34 -9.16 11.94
N VAL A 753 -0.64 -10.08 12.60
CA VAL A 753 0.21 -9.81 13.75
C VAL A 753 1.59 -9.35 13.28
N LYS A 754 1.88 -8.04 13.43
CA LYS A 754 3.15 -7.44 13.01
C LYS A 754 4.38 -8.15 13.58
N ALA A 755 4.31 -8.60 14.84
CA ALA A 755 5.41 -9.32 15.49
C ALA A 755 5.83 -10.59 14.75
N LEU A 756 4.89 -11.25 14.07
CA LEU A 756 5.09 -12.49 13.35
C LEU A 756 5.37 -12.28 11.85
N HIS A 757 5.32 -11.04 11.37
CA HIS A 757 5.49 -10.74 9.95
C HIS A 757 6.95 -10.97 9.51
N PRO A 758 7.22 -11.86 8.52
CA PRO A 758 8.54 -12.03 7.95
C PRO A 758 8.87 -10.83 7.03
N PHE A 759 9.66 -9.89 7.51
CA PHE A 759 9.77 -8.56 6.90
C PHE A 759 11.09 -8.29 6.17
N SER A 760 12.19 -8.91 6.59
CA SER A 760 13.51 -8.72 6.00
C SER A 760 14.33 -9.99 6.06
N ARG A 761 15.32 -10.12 5.17
CA ARG A 761 16.28 -11.23 5.20
C ARG A 761 17.48 -10.87 6.06
N PHE A 762 17.77 -11.70 7.07
CA PHE A 762 19.02 -11.68 7.83
C PHE A 762 19.62 -13.07 7.86
N ALA A 763 20.95 -13.15 7.75
CA ALA A 763 21.68 -14.42 7.60
C ALA A 763 21.04 -15.35 6.53
N GLY A 764 20.64 -14.77 5.39
CA GLY A 764 20.08 -15.50 4.25
C GLY A 764 18.64 -16.01 4.39
N ARG A 765 17.92 -15.69 5.48
CA ARG A 765 16.53 -16.13 5.71
C ARG A 765 15.62 -14.97 6.08
N HIS A 766 14.35 -15.05 5.69
CA HIS A 766 13.34 -14.10 6.16
C HIS A 766 13.15 -14.24 7.68
N ARG A 767 13.42 -13.17 8.41
CA ARG A 767 13.25 -13.09 9.86
C ARG A 767 12.03 -12.25 10.21
N ARG A 768 11.46 -12.56 11.37
CA ARG A 768 10.29 -11.87 11.94
C ARG A 768 10.73 -10.80 12.94
N PHE A 769 9.90 -9.79 13.19
CA PHE A 769 10.23 -8.77 14.19
C PHE A 769 10.52 -9.37 15.56
N LEU A 770 9.68 -10.31 16.00
CA LEU A 770 9.83 -10.99 17.29
C LEU A 770 11.16 -11.75 17.38
N GLU A 771 11.52 -12.45 16.31
CA GLU A 771 12.74 -13.25 16.22
C GLU A 771 14.00 -12.38 16.38
N VAL A 772 14.02 -11.17 15.80
CA VAL A 772 15.12 -10.21 15.96
C VAL A 772 15.35 -9.87 17.43
N HIS A 773 14.29 -9.63 18.21
CA HIS A 773 14.43 -9.27 19.62
C HIS A 773 14.90 -10.42 20.49
N LEU A 774 14.50 -11.65 20.18
CA LEU A 774 15.04 -12.85 20.84
C LEU A 774 16.51 -13.08 20.48
N ALA A 775 16.92 -12.85 19.22
CA ALA A 775 18.32 -12.93 18.80
C ALA A 775 19.21 -11.91 19.52
N LYS A 776 18.72 -10.69 19.76
CA LYS A 776 19.43 -9.69 20.59
C LYS A 776 19.56 -10.11 22.05
N THR A 777 18.48 -10.67 22.62
CA THR A 777 18.50 -11.18 24.00
C THR A 777 19.51 -12.31 24.16
N ARG A 778 19.60 -13.21 23.18
CA ARG A 778 20.60 -14.27 23.13
C ARG A 778 22.03 -13.72 23.14
N GLN A 779 22.31 -12.73 22.29
CA GLN A 779 23.62 -12.10 22.24
C GLN A 779 24.00 -11.45 23.58
N THR A 780 23.06 -10.75 24.22
CA THR A 780 23.27 -10.19 25.57
C THR A 780 23.57 -11.27 26.59
N ASN A 781 22.79 -12.36 26.61
CA ASN A 781 23.00 -13.47 27.54
C ASN A 781 24.38 -14.11 27.35
N ARG A 782 24.82 -14.35 26.11
CA ARG A 782 26.17 -14.88 25.83
C ARG A 782 27.27 -13.90 26.18
N ARG A 783 27.09 -12.61 25.89
CA ARG A 783 28.09 -11.56 26.16
C ARG A 783 28.35 -11.37 27.65
N TYR A 784 27.33 -11.47 28.48
CA TYR A 784 27.42 -11.18 29.92
C TYR A 784 27.26 -12.41 30.82
N ASP A 785 27.19 -13.62 30.26
CA ASP A 785 26.89 -14.86 31.00
C ASP A 785 25.65 -14.70 31.89
N ALA A 786 24.57 -14.20 31.28
CA ALA A 786 23.32 -13.84 31.95
C ALA A 786 22.15 -14.69 31.44
N SER A 787 21.05 -14.68 32.20
CA SER A 787 19.78 -15.31 31.83
C SER A 787 18.65 -14.29 31.87
N THR A 788 18.72 -13.29 30.99
CA THR A 788 17.70 -12.23 30.90
C THR A 788 16.38 -12.80 30.38
N SER A 789 15.32 -12.63 31.17
CA SER A 789 13.96 -12.98 30.77
C SER A 789 13.42 -12.01 29.70
N HIS A 790 12.60 -12.52 28.78
CA HIS A 790 11.99 -11.72 27.71
C HIS A 790 10.46 -11.84 27.76
N VAL A 791 9.75 -10.71 27.75
CA VAL A 791 8.29 -10.65 27.81
C VAL A 791 7.75 -9.98 26.55
N PHE A 792 6.82 -10.63 25.86
CA PHE A 792 6.01 -9.99 24.82
C PHE A 792 4.64 -9.63 25.37
N THR A 793 4.23 -8.36 25.28
CA THR A 793 2.84 -7.97 25.59
C THR A 793 1.97 -8.16 24.35
N THR A 794 0.76 -8.66 24.54
CA THR A 794 -0.16 -9.00 23.46
C THR A 794 -1.55 -8.39 23.69
N SER A 795 -2.42 -8.49 22.69
CA SER A 795 -3.84 -8.10 22.78
C SER A 795 -4.75 -9.27 22.44
N TYR A 796 -6.07 -9.06 22.51
CA TYR A 796 -7.08 -10.01 22.05
C TYR A 796 -6.86 -10.50 20.60
N LEU A 797 -6.14 -9.73 19.77
CA LEU A 797 -5.81 -10.10 18.39
C LEU A 797 -4.48 -10.86 18.28
N THR A 798 -3.50 -10.55 19.14
CA THR A 798 -2.11 -11.01 18.97
C THR A 798 -1.70 -12.12 19.93
N ASP A 799 -2.43 -12.36 21.01
CA ASP A 799 -2.02 -13.29 22.08
C ASP A 799 -1.88 -14.73 21.60
N GLU A 800 -2.98 -15.32 21.12
CA GLU A 800 -2.99 -16.73 20.67
C GLU A 800 -2.02 -16.99 19.50
N PRO A 801 -1.96 -16.16 18.43
CA PRO A 801 -0.98 -16.35 17.36
C PRO A 801 0.47 -16.30 17.86
N VAL A 802 0.81 -15.37 18.77
CA VAL A 802 2.17 -15.24 19.30
C VAL A 802 2.54 -16.44 20.17
N ARG A 803 1.63 -16.91 21.03
CA ARG A 803 1.85 -18.09 21.88
C ARG A 803 2.11 -19.34 21.04
N ARG A 804 1.23 -19.61 20.07
CA ARG A 804 1.35 -20.76 19.18
C ARG A 804 2.68 -20.73 18.43
N HIS A 805 2.99 -19.61 17.80
CA HIS A 805 4.23 -19.46 17.04
C HIS A 805 5.48 -19.68 17.91
N LEU A 806 5.53 -19.08 19.10
CA LEU A 806 6.65 -19.26 20.05
C LEU A 806 6.81 -20.73 20.48
N ALA A 807 5.71 -21.44 20.72
CA ALA A 807 5.73 -22.86 21.05
C ALA A 807 6.26 -23.71 19.87
N ASP A 808 5.74 -23.46 18.66
CA ASP A 808 6.11 -24.20 17.45
C ASP A 808 7.60 -24.08 17.12
N VAL A 809 8.17 -22.89 17.32
CA VAL A 809 9.60 -22.61 17.06
C VAL A 809 10.48 -22.78 18.31
N SER A 810 9.93 -23.30 19.42
CA SER A 810 10.65 -23.50 20.68
C SER A 810 11.43 -22.27 21.16
N ASN A 811 10.76 -21.10 21.18
CA ASN A 811 11.35 -19.80 21.52
C ASN A 811 12.62 -19.46 20.72
N TYR A 812 12.73 -19.98 19.49
CA TYR A 812 13.92 -19.90 18.65
C TYR A 812 15.19 -20.45 19.29
N GLY A 813 15.11 -21.27 20.34
CA GLY A 813 16.26 -21.77 21.09
C GLY A 813 16.88 -20.76 22.06
N LEU A 814 16.09 -19.79 22.58
CA LEU A 814 16.51 -18.99 23.72
C LEU A 814 16.30 -19.80 25.02
N ASP A 815 17.37 -20.01 25.79
CA ASP A 815 17.35 -20.82 27.02
C ASP A 815 16.72 -20.08 28.22
N SER A 816 16.71 -18.75 28.20
CA SER A 816 16.11 -17.93 29.26
C SER A 816 14.58 -17.86 29.12
N PRO A 817 13.84 -17.55 30.21
CA PRO A 817 12.38 -17.51 30.18
C PRO A 817 11.82 -16.53 29.14
N VAL A 818 10.96 -17.03 28.25
CA VAL A 818 10.12 -16.22 27.34
C VAL A 818 8.68 -16.29 27.82
N LEU A 819 8.12 -15.13 28.16
CA LEU A 819 6.74 -15.00 28.63
C LEU A 819 5.91 -14.19 27.64
N VAL A 820 4.62 -14.53 27.56
CA VAL A 820 3.63 -13.75 26.82
C VAL A 820 2.62 -13.19 27.82
N SER A 821 2.48 -11.87 27.86
CA SER A 821 1.61 -11.14 28.76
C SER A 821 0.32 -10.74 28.04
N PRO A 822 -0.81 -11.42 28.30
CA PRO A 822 -2.06 -11.17 27.58
C PRO A 822 -2.66 -9.81 27.92
N GLY A 823 -3.28 -9.17 26.94
CA GLY A 823 -4.07 -7.96 27.19
C GLY A 823 -5.22 -8.26 28.15
N ALA A 824 -5.40 -7.40 29.17
CA ALA A 824 -6.49 -7.49 30.14
C ALA A 824 -7.43 -6.27 30.10
N ALA A 825 -7.35 -5.48 29.03
CA ALA A 825 -8.20 -4.31 28.79
C ALA A 825 -8.50 -4.18 27.29
N VAL A 826 -9.77 -4.01 26.96
CA VAL A 826 -10.27 -3.82 25.58
C VAL A 826 -11.34 -2.73 25.57
N GLY A 827 -11.46 -2.02 24.44
CA GLY A 827 -12.51 -1.05 24.20
C GLY A 827 -13.44 -1.47 23.06
N LEU A 828 -14.67 -0.94 23.07
CA LEU A 828 -15.64 -1.08 21.99
C LEU A 828 -15.61 0.18 21.12
N ARG A 829 -15.46 0.02 19.81
CA ARG A 829 -15.43 1.14 18.85
C ARG A 829 -16.76 1.87 18.84
N MET A 830 -16.72 3.17 18.62
CA MET A 830 -17.91 4.02 18.52
C MET A 830 -18.02 4.67 17.14
N ILE A 831 -19.23 4.99 16.73
CA ILE A 831 -19.49 5.89 15.61
C ILE A 831 -18.91 7.26 15.95
N PRO A 832 -18.09 7.87 15.08
CA PRO A 832 -17.43 9.12 15.39
C PRO A 832 -18.43 10.28 15.48
N MET A 833 -18.09 11.30 16.26
CA MET A 833 -18.84 12.56 16.24
C MET A 833 -18.56 13.30 14.92
N VAL A 834 -19.57 13.95 14.35
CA VAL A 834 -19.42 14.73 13.12
C VAL A 834 -18.43 15.88 13.32
N ARG A 835 -18.41 16.49 14.52
CA ARG A 835 -17.44 17.54 14.87
C ARG A 835 -15.99 17.02 14.83
N ASP A 836 -15.77 15.77 15.22
CA ASP A 836 -14.44 15.16 15.24
C ASP A 836 -13.98 14.81 13.82
N LEU A 837 -14.90 14.31 12.97
CA LEU A 837 -14.65 14.11 11.55
C LEU A 837 -14.25 15.42 10.86
N ARG A 838 -15.03 16.49 11.08
CA ARG A 838 -14.75 17.82 10.52
C ARG A 838 -13.42 18.38 11.03
N PHE A 839 -13.16 18.31 12.33
CA PHE A 839 -11.88 18.74 12.88
C PHE A 839 -10.69 18.00 12.25
N SER A 840 -10.79 16.69 12.08
CA SER A 840 -9.75 15.86 11.45
C SER A 840 -9.53 16.24 9.97
N TRP A 841 -10.59 16.62 9.26
CA TRP A 841 -10.57 16.80 7.80
C TRP A 841 -10.45 18.24 7.32
N GLU A 842 -10.92 19.20 8.11
CA GLU A 842 -11.05 20.61 7.75
C GLU A 842 -10.10 21.49 8.59
N GLU A 843 -9.81 21.14 9.84
CA GLU A 843 -9.00 21.97 10.75
C GLU A 843 -7.57 21.47 10.96
N THR A 844 -7.30 20.19 10.71
CA THR A 844 -5.95 19.62 10.79
C THR A 844 -5.26 19.75 9.44
N ALA A 845 -3.97 20.13 9.40
CA ALA A 845 -3.28 20.25 8.12
C ALA A 845 -3.17 18.88 7.45
N GLN A 846 -3.39 18.87 6.14
CA GLN A 846 -3.36 17.66 5.34
C GLN A 846 -2.60 17.91 4.06
N GLU A 847 -1.94 16.86 3.56
CA GLU A 847 -1.38 16.90 2.21
C GLU A 847 -2.54 17.17 1.24
N LEU A 848 -2.41 18.26 0.48
CA LEU A 848 -3.23 18.49 -0.69
C LEU A 848 -2.85 17.40 -1.69
N LEU A 849 -3.87 16.71 -2.18
CA LEU A 849 -3.69 15.76 -3.26
C LEU A 849 -3.68 16.50 -4.59
N ASP A 850 -3.51 15.79 -5.71
CA ASP A 850 -3.83 16.44 -6.98
C ASP A 850 -5.32 16.83 -7.04
N GLU A 851 -5.68 17.73 -7.93
CA GLU A 851 -7.03 18.30 -8.00
C GLU A 851 -8.14 17.24 -8.08
N GLN A 852 -7.94 16.17 -8.86
CA GLN A 852 -8.96 15.13 -9.03
C GLN A 852 -9.05 14.23 -7.79
N GLN A 853 -7.90 13.86 -7.23
CA GLN A 853 -7.83 13.10 -5.98
C GLN A 853 -8.41 13.89 -4.79
N GLN A 854 -8.25 15.21 -4.80
CA GLN A 854 -8.82 16.10 -3.79
C GLN A 854 -10.35 16.15 -3.87
N LYS A 855 -10.92 16.34 -5.06
CA LYS A 855 -12.38 16.28 -5.29
C LYS A 855 -12.94 14.94 -4.84
N LEU A 856 -12.23 13.84 -5.17
CA LEU A 856 -12.61 12.49 -4.75
C LEU A 856 -12.68 12.37 -3.22
N ARG A 857 -11.65 12.88 -2.53
CA ARG A 857 -11.55 12.86 -1.07
C ARG A 857 -12.69 13.64 -0.41
N GLU A 858 -13.05 14.81 -0.94
CA GLU A 858 -14.12 15.66 -0.41
C GLU A 858 -15.51 15.03 -0.56
N SER A 859 -15.78 14.41 -1.70
CA SER A 859 -17.04 13.67 -1.96
C SER A 859 -17.18 12.49 -0.99
N LEU A 860 -16.13 11.68 -0.82
CA LEU A 860 -16.11 10.57 0.16
C LEU A 860 -16.36 11.05 1.60
N ARG A 861 -15.71 12.14 2.02
CA ARG A 861 -15.89 12.72 3.36
C ARG A 861 -17.33 13.16 3.62
N SER A 862 -17.97 13.74 2.63
CA SER A 862 -19.36 14.17 2.72
C SER A 862 -20.29 12.97 2.94
N ALA A 863 -20.06 11.87 2.22
CA ALA A 863 -20.80 10.62 2.41
C ALA A 863 -20.60 10.02 3.82
N LEU A 864 -19.36 10.00 4.32
CA LEU A 864 -19.04 9.48 5.65
C LEU A 864 -19.64 10.32 6.80
N VAL A 865 -19.72 11.65 6.63
CA VAL A 865 -20.46 12.52 7.57
C VAL A 865 -21.96 12.21 7.55
N GLY A 866 -22.53 11.97 6.36
CA GLY A 866 -23.92 11.53 6.22
C GLY A 866 -24.18 10.21 6.95
N TRP A 867 -23.29 9.23 6.78
CA TRP A 867 -23.33 7.94 7.46
C TRP A 867 -23.32 8.09 8.99
N ALA A 868 -22.35 8.82 9.56
CA ALA A 868 -22.23 9.00 11.01
C ALA A 868 -23.51 9.61 11.63
N ARG A 869 -24.16 10.55 10.92
CA ARG A 869 -25.45 11.13 11.34
C ARG A 869 -26.59 10.12 11.29
N SER A 870 -26.67 9.34 10.21
CA SER A 870 -27.77 8.38 10.03
C SER A 870 -27.73 7.23 11.04
N VAL A 871 -26.53 6.77 11.41
CA VAL A 871 -26.35 5.67 12.36
C VAL A 871 -26.42 6.18 13.81
N GLY A 872 -25.93 7.39 14.07
CA GLY A 872 -25.98 8.06 15.37
C GLY A 872 -24.60 8.27 15.99
N GLU A 873 -24.27 9.52 16.30
CA GLU A 873 -22.96 9.92 16.85
C GLU A 873 -22.71 9.29 18.25
N ALA A 874 -21.51 8.75 18.47
CA ALA A 874 -21.10 8.03 19.68
C ALA A 874 -21.97 6.82 20.05
N ALA A 875 -22.73 6.26 19.10
CA ALA A 875 -23.30 4.92 19.26
C ALA A 875 -22.21 3.85 19.16
N ASP A 876 -22.46 2.65 19.67
CA ASP A 876 -21.52 1.53 19.49
C ASP A 876 -21.49 1.10 18.03
N TYR A 877 -20.28 0.83 17.54
CA TYR A 877 -20.08 0.27 16.21
C TYR A 877 -20.15 -1.26 16.30
N THR A 878 -21.33 -1.83 16.04
CA THR A 878 -21.60 -3.28 16.11
C THR A 878 -21.93 -3.91 14.75
N ASP A 879 -22.11 -3.11 13.71
CA ASP A 879 -22.44 -3.54 12.35
C ASP A 879 -21.19 -3.93 11.53
N ASN A 880 -20.41 -4.88 12.06
CA ASN A 880 -19.24 -5.50 11.45
C ASN A 880 -18.93 -6.85 12.13
N LEU A 881 -17.88 -7.55 11.69
CA LEU A 881 -17.36 -8.75 12.35
C LEU A 881 -16.97 -8.43 13.81
N PRO A 882 -17.26 -9.30 14.80
CA PRO A 882 -17.05 -8.99 16.22
C PRO A 882 -15.65 -8.46 16.58
N LEU A 883 -14.59 -9.07 16.05
CA LEU A 883 -13.20 -8.62 16.28
C LEU A 883 -12.90 -7.23 15.68
N GLN A 884 -13.63 -6.83 14.63
CA GLN A 884 -13.56 -5.50 14.01
C GLN A 884 -14.42 -4.45 14.75
N CYS A 885 -15.15 -4.84 15.79
CA CYS A 885 -15.84 -3.91 16.68
C CYS A 885 -14.95 -3.51 17.89
N LEU A 886 -13.93 -4.29 18.22
CA LEU A 886 -13.05 -4.08 19.37
C LEU A 886 -11.84 -3.22 19.04
N HIS A 887 -11.21 -2.58 20.03
CA HIS A 887 -9.91 -1.93 19.88
C HIS A 887 -9.04 -2.06 21.14
N PRO A 888 -7.70 -2.06 21.02
CA PRO A 888 -6.81 -1.87 22.16
C PRO A 888 -6.94 -0.46 22.71
N VAL A 889 -6.80 -0.29 24.03
CA VAL A 889 -7.05 0.97 24.75
C VAL A 889 -5.80 1.85 24.93
N GLY A 890 -4.79 1.66 24.06
CA GLY A 890 -3.53 2.39 24.05
C GLY A 890 -2.39 1.68 24.81
N HIS A 891 -1.15 1.99 24.41
CA HIS A 891 0.05 1.30 24.87
C HIS A 891 0.40 1.56 26.34
N TRP A 892 -0.24 2.54 27.00
CA TRP A 892 -0.11 2.67 28.46
C TRP A 892 -0.56 1.39 29.17
N TYR A 893 -1.66 0.77 28.73
CA TYR A 893 -2.22 -0.43 29.38
C TYR A 893 -1.35 -1.68 29.25
N GLU A 894 -0.41 -1.72 28.30
CA GLU A 894 0.46 -2.90 28.11
C GLU A 894 1.32 -3.16 29.35
N MET A 895 1.86 -2.13 30.01
CA MET A 895 2.68 -2.31 31.23
C MET A 895 1.84 -2.66 32.49
N PRO A 896 0.75 -1.94 32.84
CA PRO A 896 -0.16 -2.32 33.92
C PRO A 896 -0.83 -3.67 33.71
N ASN A 897 -1.04 -4.11 32.47
CA ASN A 897 -1.57 -5.45 32.21
C ASN A 897 -0.63 -6.53 32.76
N LEU A 898 0.70 -6.36 32.77
CA LEU A 898 1.61 -7.30 33.44
C LEU A 898 1.29 -7.45 34.94
N LEU A 899 0.80 -6.38 35.58
CA LEU A 899 0.35 -6.42 36.97
C LEU A 899 -0.97 -7.20 37.05
N ARG A 900 -1.97 -6.80 36.26
CA ARG A 900 -3.34 -7.32 36.31
C ARG A 900 -3.45 -8.80 35.93
N ASN A 901 -2.70 -9.22 34.92
CA ASN A 901 -2.70 -10.62 34.46
C ASN A 901 -1.69 -11.51 35.22
N GLY A 902 -0.98 -10.96 36.22
CA GLY A 902 -0.03 -11.69 37.05
C GLY A 902 1.32 -12.02 36.38
N THR A 903 1.61 -11.52 35.18
CA THR A 903 2.89 -11.78 34.48
C THR A 903 4.07 -11.21 35.27
N LEU A 904 3.97 -9.99 35.81
CA LEU A 904 5.06 -9.39 36.60
C LEU A 904 5.30 -10.19 37.89
N ASN A 905 4.24 -10.62 38.57
CA ASN A 905 4.35 -11.45 39.77
C ASN A 905 5.07 -12.76 39.46
N ARG A 906 4.68 -13.45 38.37
CA ARG A 906 5.37 -14.65 37.90
C ARG A 906 6.84 -14.39 37.59
N LEU A 907 7.13 -13.29 36.91
CA LEU A 907 8.49 -12.91 36.54
C LEU A 907 9.37 -12.67 37.78
N LEU A 908 8.86 -11.94 38.78
CA LEU A 908 9.55 -11.70 40.05
C LEU A 908 9.78 -12.99 40.86
N ASN A 909 8.86 -13.96 40.77
CA ASN A 909 9.04 -15.27 41.40
C ASN A 909 10.08 -16.13 40.69
N CYS A 910 10.14 -16.07 39.36
CA CYS A 910 11.14 -16.79 38.55
C CYS A 910 12.53 -16.14 38.63
N GLN A 911 12.59 -14.83 38.83
CA GLN A 911 13.83 -14.04 38.86
C GLN A 911 13.81 -13.09 40.09
N PRO A 912 14.12 -13.59 41.31
CA PRO A 912 13.98 -12.81 42.55
C PRO A 912 14.82 -11.53 42.62
N ASN A 913 15.97 -11.51 41.94
CA ASN A 913 16.87 -10.36 41.88
C ASN A 913 16.40 -9.27 40.89
N LEU A 914 15.32 -9.49 40.14
CA LEU A 914 14.85 -8.55 39.14
C LEU A 914 14.52 -7.18 39.75
N LYS A 915 15.05 -6.13 39.13
CA LYS A 915 14.88 -4.73 39.54
C LYS A 915 14.52 -3.82 38.37
N TYR A 916 15.03 -4.11 37.17
CA TYR A 916 14.96 -3.22 36.02
C TYR A 916 14.31 -3.88 34.81
N LEU A 917 13.47 -3.13 34.10
CA LEU A 917 12.90 -3.54 32.81
C LEU A 917 13.38 -2.61 31.70
N LEU A 918 13.70 -3.18 30.54
CA LEU A 918 13.78 -2.44 29.28
C LEU A 918 12.48 -2.65 28.50
N LEU A 919 11.66 -1.61 28.38
CA LEU A 919 10.44 -1.61 27.58
C LEU A 919 10.70 -0.96 26.22
N HIS A 920 10.29 -1.58 25.11
CA HIS A 920 10.39 -0.98 23.78
C HIS A 920 9.32 -1.51 22.81
N ASN A 921 9.09 -0.80 21.70
CA ASN A 921 8.19 -1.27 20.65
C ASN A 921 8.76 -2.48 19.89
N ILE A 922 7.87 -3.36 19.40
CA ILE A 922 8.23 -4.45 18.48
C ILE A 922 8.92 -3.96 17.20
N ASP A 923 8.67 -2.71 16.78
CA ASP A 923 9.26 -2.12 15.56
C ASP A 923 10.46 -1.19 15.79
N THR A 924 10.90 -1.00 17.04
CA THR A 924 12.17 -0.35 17.37
C THR A 924 13.30 -1.40 17.35
N LEU A 925 13.72 -1.80 16.15
CA LEU A 925 14.62 -2.94 15.98
C LEU A 925 16.03 -2.72 16.57
N GLY A 926 16.48 -1.47 16.69
CA GLY A 926 17.79 -1.13 17.24
C GLY A 926 17.89 -1.12 18.77
N ALA A 927 16.78 -1.25 19.49
CA ALA A 927 16.77 -1.21 20.96
C ALA A 927 17.23 -2.55 21.55
N ASP A 928 18.40 -2.58 22.19
CA ASP A 928 18.93 -3.73 22.93
C ASP A 928 19.22 -3.36 24.40
N LEU A 929 19.56 -4.37 25.21
CA LEU A 929 19.93 -4.21 26.62
C LEU A 929 21.35 -3.64 26.74
N ASP A 930 21.51 -2.36 26.42
CA ASP A 930 22.77 -1.65 26.51
C ASP A 930 23.17 -1.41 27.98
N ALA A 931 24.34 -1.93 28.36
CA ALA A 931 24.85 -1.85 29.73
C ALA A 931 25.18 -0.40 30.16
N GLY A 932 25.62 0.45 29.23
CA GLY A 932 25.91 1.86 29.52
C GLY A 932 24.65 2.63 29.92
N LEU A 933 23.60 2.52 29.11
CA LEU A 933 22.31 3.18 29.35
C LEU A 933 21.60 2.63 30.59
N LEU A 934 21.66 1.32 30.82
CA LEU A 934 21.17 0.70 32.06
C LEU A 934 21.89 1.28 33.27
N GLY A 935 23.23 1.29 33.26
CA GLY A 935 24.00 1.80 34.38
C GLY A 935 23.77 3.29 34.64
N LEU A 936 23.54 4.08 33.57
CA LEU A 936 23.15 5.48 33.70
C LEU A 936 21.77 5.62 34.35
N HIS A 937 20.79 4.79 33.98
CA HIS A 937 19.48 4.74 34.62
C HIS A 937 19.59 4.42 36.12
N ILE A 938 20.40 3.42 36.48
CA ILE A 938 20.65 3.01 37.87
C ILE A 938 21.30 4.16 38.66
N ALA A 939 22.37 4.75 38.14
CA ALA A 939 23.11 5.80 38.82
C ALA A 939 22.27 7.07 39.06
N ARG A 940 21.28 7.32 38.21
CA ARG A 940 20.36 8.46 38.35
C ARG A 940 19.19 8.20 39.29
N ASP A 941 18.99 6.97 39.77
CA ASP A 941 17.85 6.56 40.62
C ASP A 941 16.50 7.08 40.07
N ASN A 942 16.30 6.93 38.76
CA ASN A 942 15.08 7.32 38.09
C ASN A 942 14.03 6.20 38.18
N CYS A 943 12.75 6.57 38.28
CA CYS A 943 11.67 5.60 38.10
C CYS A 943 11.60 5.16 36.63
N LEU A 944 11.59 6.14 35.72
CA LEU A 944 11.57 5.92 34.27
C LEU A 944 12.72 6.67 33.59
N SER A 945 13.31 6.11 32.54
CA SER A 945 14.21 6.86 31.65
C SER A 945 13.88 6.59 30.19
N TYR A 946 13.51 7.64 29.47
CA TYR A 946 13.07 7.57 28.08
C TYR A 946 14.22 7.85 27.13
N GLU A 947 14.34 7.04 26.08
CA GLU A 947 15.28 7.31 24.99
C GLU A 947 14.61 8.16 23.90
N VAL A 948 15.29 9.23 23.47
CA VAL A 948 14.86 10.12 22.40
C VAL A 948 15.91 10.19 21.30
N VAL A 949 15.46 10.43 20.07
CA VAL A 949 16.32 10.58 18.89
C VAL A 949 16.12 11.97 18.27
N ALA A 950 17.10 12.43 17.49
CA ALA A 950 16.95 13.64 16.69
C ALA A 950 15.74 13.51 15.75
N ARG A 951 14.85 14.51 15.77
CA ARG A 951 13.62 14.51 14.97
C ARG A 951 13.93 14.68 13.49
N ARG A 952 13.27 13.87 12.66
CA ARG A 952 13.21 14.01 11.20
C ARG A 952 11.80 14.38 10.73
N LEU A 953 11.66 14.76 9.46
CA LEU A 953 10.38 15.13 8.88
C LEU A 953 9.36 13.97 8.91
N GLU A 954 9.83 12.73 8.73
CA GLU A 954 9.00 11.53 8.77
C GLU A 954 8.51 11.17 10.19
N ASP A 955 9.15 11.69 11.23
CA ASP A 955 8.83 11.38 12.62
C ASP A 955 7.58 12.15 13.06
N ARG A 956 6.44 11.45 13.04
CA ARG A 956 5.15 11.96 13.52
C ARG A 956 4.80 11.35 14.86
N GLY A 957 4.52 12.19 15.85
CA GLY A 957 4.09 11.76 17.18
C GLY A 957 4.78 12.53 18.30
N GLY A 958 4.82 11.92 19.48
CA GLY A 958 5.30 12.59 20.66
C GLY A 958 6.73 13.09 20.60
N GLY A 959 6.93 14.34 21.01
CA GLY A 959 8.23 14.98 21.16
C GLY A 959 8.58 15.20 22.62
N LEU A 960 9.85 15.46 22.87
CA LEU A 960 10.30 15.93 24.18
C LEU A 960 10.19 17.45 24.22
N ALA A 961 9.48 17.98 25.22
CA ALA A 961 9.25 19.41 25.35
C ALA A 961 9.34 19.85 26.80
N ARG A 962 9.49 21.16 26.98
CA ARG A 962 9.23 21.81 28.26
C ARG A 962 7.84 22.44 28.22
N ILE A 963 6.94 21.91 29.05
CA ILE A 963 5.57 22.38 29.17
C ILE A 963 5.41 23.09 30.52
N ASP A 964 5.09 24.38 30.49
CA ASP A 964 4.99 25.25 31.66
C ASP A 964 6.20 25.10 32.61
N GLY A 965 7.40 25.08 32.02
CA GLY A 965 8.67 24.96 32.74
C GLY A 965 9.10 23.53 33.10
N ARG A 966 8.28 22.51 32.84
CA ARG A 966 8.60 21.11 33.15
C ARG A 966 8.90 20.28 31.91
N THR A 967 10.05 19.60 31.92
CA THR A 967 10.46 18.65 30.89
C THR A 967 9.61 17.38 30.94
N ARG A 968 8.93 17.08 29.83
CA ARG A 968 8.09 15.88 29.67
C ARG A 968 7.91 15.53 28.19
N LEU A 969 7.51 14.29 27.92
CA LEU A 969 7.02 13.91 26.61
C LEU A 969 5.63 14.49 26.39
N VAL A 970 5.34 14.92 25.17
CA VAL A 970 4.04 15.41 24.75
C VAL A 970 3.70 14.82 23.39
N GLU A 971 2.53 14.22 23.29
CA GLU A 971 2.05 13.60 22.06
C GLU A 971 1.62 14.65 21.04
N GLY A 972 1.87 14.40 19.76
CA GLY A 972 1.57 15.39 18.70
C GLY A 972 0.08 15.79 18.68
N LEU A 973 -0.82 14.83 18.93
CA LEU A 973 -2.26 15.07 19.04
C LEU A 973 -2.68 15.89 20.27
N ALA A 974 -1.78 16.05 21.25
CA ALA A 974 -1.99 16.85 22.46
C ALA A 974 -1.46 18.28 22.32
N LEU A 975 -0.72 18.60 21.24
CA LEU A 975 -0.20 19.95 21.04
C LEU A 975 -1.33 20.91 20.64
N PRO A 976 -1.39 22.14 21.20
CA PRO A 976 -2.43 23.12 20.87
C PRO A 976 -2.43 23.52 19.39
N ARG A 977 -1.24 23.63 18.79
CA ARG A 977 -1.02 23.97 17.38
C ARG A 977 -0.03 22.99 16.79
N GLU A 978 -0.25 22.60 15.54
CA GLU A 978 0.68 21.73 14.81
C GLU A 978 2.08 22.35 14.70
N SER A 979 2.15 23.68 14.56
CA SER A 979 3.42 24.44 14.54
C SER A 979 4.28 24.25 15.78
N ASP A 980 3.68 23.89 16.93
CA ASP A 980 4.44 23.67 18.17
C ASP A 980 5.29 22.40 18.10
N GLU A 981 4.87 21.41 17.31
CA GLU A 981 5.60 20.14 17.14
C GLU A 981 6.97 20.39 16.49
N PHE A 982 7.01 21.31 15.54
CA PHE A 982 8.19 21.69 14.76
C PHE A 982 9.20 22.52 15.55
N LYS A 983 8.84 22.97 16.76
CA LYS A 983 9.77 23.60 17.71
C LYS A 983 10.61 22.59 18.48
N LEU A 984 10.30 21.29 18.42
CA LEU A 984 10.92 20.27 19.26
C LEU A 984 11.99 19.49 18.50
N ARG A 985 13.23 19.48 18.99
CA ARG A 985 14.35 18.82 18.28
C ARG A 985 14.41 17.30 18.46
N TYR A 986 13.64 16.76 19.42
CA TYR A 986 13.67 15.35 19.78
C TYR A 986 12.33 14.63 19.56
N TYR A 987 12.43 13.39 19.09
CA TYR A 987 11.34 12.44 18.90
C TYR A 987 11.43 11.27 19.90
N ASN A 988 10.29 10.82 20.41
CA ASN A 988 10.21 9.72 21.36
C ASN A 988 10.36 8.35 20.68
N SER A 989 11.42 7.61 21.01
CA SER A 989 11.61 6.24 20.50
C SER A 989 10.70 5.20 21.19
N LEU A 990 10.01 5.61 22.26
CA LEU A 990 9.26 4.77 23.19
C LEU A 990 10.07 3.68 23.90
N THR A 991 11.40 3.70 23.78
CA THR A 991 12.27 2.85 24.60
C THR A 991 12.39 3.46 25.99
N THR A 992 12.02 2.68 27.01
CA THR A 992 11.93 3.13 28.40
C THR A 992 12.62 2.15 29.33
N TRP A 993 13.57 2.65 30.13
CA TRP A 993 14.15 1.93 31.27
C TRP A 993 13.27 2.15 32.50
N ILE A 994 12.94 1.09 33.23
CA ILE A 994 11.98 1.11 34.34
C ILE A 994 12.62 0.51 35.58
N THR A 995 12.59 1.21 36.71
CA THR A 995 12.84 0.63 38.03
C THR A 995 11.52 0.12 38.63
N ILE A 996 11.42 -1.20 38.82
CA ILE A 996 10.15 -1.87 39.19
C ILE A 996 9.58 -1.34 40.50
N ASP A 997 10.38 -1.30 41.56
CA ASP A 997 9.88 -0.94 42.89
C ASP A 997 9.39 0.51 42.94
N ARG A 998 10.09 1.43 42.26
CA ARG A 998 9.66 2.83 42.10
C ARG A 998 8.34 2.94 41.34
N LEU A 999 8.15 2.11 40.30
CA LEU A 999 6.90 2.10 39.55
C LEU A 999 5.75 1.58 40.42
N LEU A 1000 5.96 0.51 41.18
CA LEU A 1000 4.96 -0.04 42.10
C LEU A 1000 4.56 0.99 43.17
N GLU A 1001 5.53 1.71 43.74
CA GLU A 1001 5.29 2.84 44.65
C GLU A 1001 4.36 3.89 44.04
N CYS A 1002 4.53 4.24 42.75
CA CYS A 1002 3.64 5.17 42.05
C CYS A 1002 2.19 4.65 41.91
N PHE A 1003 2.00 3.33 41.77
CA PHE A 1003 0.66 2.71 41.78
C PHE A 1003 0.08 2.55 43.20
N GLY A 1004 0.89 2.80 44.24
CA GLY A 1004 0.52 2.53 45.62
C GLY A 1004 0.51 1.03 45.94
N LEU A 1005 1.41 0.28 45.31
CA LEU A 1005 1.58 -1.17 45.47
C LEU A 1005 3.01 -1.50 45.94
N ASP A 1006 3.17 -2.67 46.57
CA ASP A 1006 4.45 -3.34 46.79
C ASP A 1006 4.49 -4.70 46.07
N ARG A 1007 5.64 -5.40 46.09
CA ARG A 1007 5.79 -6.70 45.42
C ARG A 1007 4.79 -7.76 45.94
N PRO A 1008 4.59 -7.96 47.27
CA PRO A 1008 3.60 -8.91 47.79
C PRO A 1008 2.17 -8.65 47.32
N GLN A 1009 1.75 -7.39 47.21
CA GLN A 1009 0.40 -7.03 46.78
C GLN A 1009 0.10 -7.41 45.32
N LEU A 1010 1.10 -7.75 44.51
CA LEU A 1010 0.88 -8.26 43.15
C LEU A 1010 0.20 -9.64 43.10
N ALA A 1011 0.05 -10.32 44.24
CA ALA A 1011 -0.74 -11.55 44.35
C ALA A 1011 -2.25 -11.30 44.56
N ASP A 1012 -2.65 -10.07 44.89
CA ASP A 1012 -4.04 -9.69 45.14
C ASP A 1012 -4.62 -8.95 43.91
N ALA A 1013 -5.45 -9.66 43.14
CA ALA A 1013 -6.04 -9.15 41.90
C ALA A 1013 -6.92 -7.91 42.12
N ASP A 1014 -7.69 -7.86 43.21
CA ASP A 1014 -8.58 -6.73 43.50
C ASP A 1014 -7.79 -5.48 43.89
N ALA A 1015 -6.70 -5.66 44.66
CA ALA A 1015 -5.78 -4.57 44.99
C ALA A 1015 -5.11 -3.99 43.74
N VAL A 1016 -4.63 -4.85 42.85
CA VAL A 1016 -3.99 -4.47 41.58
C VAL A 1016 -4.98 -3.77 40.65
N ASP A 1017 -6.16 -4.33 40.42
CA ASP A 1017 -7.19 -3.73 39.55
C ASP A 1017 -7.65 -2.37 40.09
N GLY A 1018 -7.86 -2.28 41.41
CA GLY A 1018 -8.17 -1.01 42.08
C GLY A 1018 -7.07 0.04 41.90
N ALA A 1019 -5.80 -0.36 42.03
CA ALA A 1019 -4.64 0.54 41.85
C ALA A 1019 -4.52 1.03 40.40
N VAL A 1020 -4.63 0.12 39.42
CA VAL A 1020 -4.55 0.47 38.00
C VAL A 1020 -5.72 1.38 37.60
N ARG A 1021 -6.94 1.09 38.04
CA ARG A 1021 -8.12 1.95 37.76
C ARG A 1021 -7.92 3.36 38.34
N ARG A 1022 -7.51 3.48 39.61
CA ARG A 1022 -7.23 4.79 40.24
C ARG A 1022 -6.12 5.55 39.52
N PHE A 1023 -5.05 4.86 39.13
CA PHE A 1023 -3.94 5.50 38.42
C PHE A 1023 -4.36 5.98 37.02
N SER A 1024 -5.14 5.17 36.28
CA SER A 1024 -5.57 5.48 34.92
C SER A 1024 -6.37 6.79 34.82
N GLN A 1025 -7.09 7.17 35.88
CA GLN A 1025 -7.87 8.41 35.98
C GLN A 1025 -6.99 9.66 36.04
N ARG A 1026 -5.71 9.51 36.40
CA ARG A 1026 -4.72 10.61 36.46
C ARG A 1026 -4.15 10.96 35.08
N LEU A 1027 -4.33 10.07 34.10
CA LEU A 1027 -3.81 10.21 32.75
C LEU A 1027 -4.88 10.75 31.80
N PRO A 1028 -4.49 11.50 30.76
CA PRO A 1028 -5.40 11.89 29.69
C PRO A 1028 -6.10 10.69 29.06
N THR A 1029 -7.28 10.91 28.50
CA THR A 1029 -7.98 9.95 27.63
C THR A 1029 -8.10 10.61 26.27
N TYR A 1030 -7.38 10.09 25.27
CA TYR A 1030 -7.40 10.65 23.93
C TYR A 1030 -8.44 9.96 23.08
N ILE A 1031 -9.15 10.73 22.24
CA ILE A 1031 -10.01 10.18 21.19
C ILE A 1031 -9.24 10.16 19.88
N THR A 1032 -9.22 9.02 19.20
CA THR A 1032 -8.59 8.85 17.89
C THR A 1032 -9.61 8.34 16.88
N LEU A 1033 -9.43 8.72 15.62
CA LEU A 1033 -10.16 8.15 14.50
C LEU A 1033 -9.31 7.07 13.84
N LYS A 1034 -9.88 5.90 13.61
CA LYS A 1034 -9.25 4.82 12.85
C LYS A 1034 -10.17 4.36 11.73
N ASP A 1035 -9.56 4.02 10.61
CA ASP A 1035 -10.23 3.42 9.47
C ASP A 1035 -10.38 1.91 9.69
N VAL A 1036 -11.61 1.41 9.62
CA VAL A 1036 -11.95 -0.02 9.77
C VAL A 1036 -12.57 -0.52 8.47
N LYS A 1037 -12.08 -1.66 8.00
CA LYS A 1037 -12.60 -2.32 6.81
C LYS A 1037 -13.88 -3.09 7.12
N LYS A 1038 -14.91 -2.89 6.30
CA LYS A 1038 -16.15 -3.69 6.30
C LYS A 1038 -16.23 -4.45 4.97
N ARG A 1039 -16.19 -5.78 5.04
CA ARG A 1039 -16.29 -6.65 3.87
C ARG A 1039 -17.74 -7.06 3.61
N TRP A 1040 -18.17 -7.02 2.36
CA TRP A 1040 -19.49 -7.49 1.94
C TRP A 1040 -19.46 -8.05 0.52
N GLY A 1041 -20.49 -8.82 0.14
CA GLY A 1041 -20.60 -9.44 -1.19
C GLY A 1041 -19.42 -10.34 -1.57
N HIS A 1042 -19.02 -10.34 -2.84
CA HIS A 1042 -17.92 -11.16 -3.38
C HIS A 1042 -16.54 -10.49 -3.23
N GLY A 1043 -16.25 -9.92 -2.04
CA GLY A 1043 -14.95 -9.32 -1.74
C GLY A 1043 -14.89 -7.79 -1.85
N HIS A 1044 -16.01 -7.10 -1.67
CA HIS A 1044 -16.03 -5.64 -1.54
C HIS A 1044 -15.47 -5.24 -0.18
N GLU A 1045 -14.75 -4.12 -0.12
CA GLU A 1045 -14.19 -3.54 1.10
C GLU A 1045 -14.55 -2.06 1.15
N ASP A 1046 -15.33 -1.67 2.16
CA ASP A 1046 -15.54 -0.27 2.52
C ASP A 1046 -14.70 0.10 3.72
N ILE A 1047 -14.28 1.36 3.78
CA ILE A 1047 -13.51 1.89 4.89
C ILE A 1047 -14.37 2.91 5.64
N PHE A 1048 -14.64 2.63 6.91
CA PHE A 1048 -15.38 3.50 7.80
C PHE A 1048 -14.46 4.10 8.86
N PRO A 1049 -14.50 5.43 9.09
CA PRO A 1049 -13.82 6.03 10.22
C PRO A 1049 -14.63 5.72 11.48
N VAL A 1050 -13.99 5.14 12.49
CA VAL A 1050 -14.57 4.88 13.81
C VAL A 1050 -13.78 5.61 14.90
N ALA A 1051 -14.47 6.03 15.95
CA ALA A 1051 -13.85 6.61 17.13
C ALA A 1051 -13.41 5.53 18.12
N GLN A 1052 -12.23 5.73 18.69
CA GLN A 1052 -11.61 4.90 19.71
C GLN A 1052 -11.02 5.79 20.80
N PHE A 1053 -10.82 5.24 21.99
CA PHE A 1053 -10.08 5.93 23.05
C PHE A 1053 -8.74 5.24 23.35
N GLU A 1054 -7.73 6.04 23.68
CA GLU A 1054 -6.38 5.55 23.96
C GLU A 1054 -5.75 6.27 25.16
N LYS A 1055 -4.96 5.55 25.96
CA LYS A 1055 -4.02 6.10 26.95
C LYS A 1055 -2.58 5.81 26.54
N LEU A 1056 -1.69 6.79 26.66
CA LEU A 1056 -0.35 6.75 26.08
C LEU A 1056 0.72 6.70 27.18
N TRP A 1057 1.68 5.78 27.04
CA TRP A 1057 2.78 5.55 28.00
C TRP A 1057 3.63 6.81 28.25
N GLY A 1058 3.83 7.66 27.23
CA GLY A 1058 4.61 8.90 27.36
C GLY A 1058 4.04 9.88 28.39
N ASP A 1059 2.73 9.85 28.64
CA ASP A 1059 2.06 10.73 29.61
C ASP A 1059 2.50 10.46 31.06
N MET A 1060 3.12 9.30 31.34
CA MET A 1060 3.75 9.03 32.64
C MET A 1060 4.77 10.11 33.02
N SER A 1061 5.46 10.68 32.03
CA SER A 1061 6.43 11.77 32.25
C SER A 1061 5.80 13.10 32.69
N ALA A 1062 4.48 13.26 32.51
CA ALA A 1062 3.73 14.43 32.95
C ALA A 1062 3.38 14.39 34.45
N LEU A 1063 3.47 13.23 35.11
CA LEU A 1063 3.06 13.05 36.51
C LEU A 1063 4.19 13.43 37.49
N PRO A 1064 3.98 14.37 38.44
CA PRO A 1064 5.06 14.97 39.25
C PRO A 1064 5.78 14.01 40.20
N ASP A 1065 5.09 12.97 40.62
CA ASP A 1065 5.57 11.87 41.47
C ASP A 1065 6.34 10.79 40.69
N VAL A 1066 6.33 10.83 39.35
CA VAL A 1066 7.09 9.89 38.52
C VAL A 1066 8.41 10.55 38.10
N ARG A 1067 9.49 10.19 38.79
CA ARG A 1067 10.84 10.68 38.49
C ARG A 1067 11.33 10.13 37.15
N CYS A 1068 11.49 11.02 36.15
CA CYS A 1068 11.87 10.66 34.80
C CYS A 1068 13.24 11.22 34.40
N GLY A 1069 13.99 10.49 33.58
CA GLY A 1069 15.16 10.95 32.84
C GLY A 1069 14.97 10.83 31.33
N PHE A 1070 15.77 11.58 30.55
CA PHE A 1070 15.70 11.59 29.08
C PHE A 1070 17.10 11.42 28.49
N PHE A 1071 17.31 10.35 27.73
CA PHE A 1071 18.60 10.00 27.13
C PHE A 1071 18.55 10.20 25.62
N VAL A 1072 19.48 10.99 25.08
CA VAL A 1072 19.59 11.20 23.63
C VAL A 1072 20.43 10.07 23.06
N VAL A 1073 19.84 9.27 22.18
CA VAL A 1073 20.48 8.08 21.60
C VAL A 1073 20.67 8.20 20.09
N PRO A 1074 21.58 7.42 19.49
CA PRO A 1074 21.73 7.39 18.03
C PRO A 1074 20.44 6.95 17.34
N LEU A 1075 20.17 7.51 16.15
CA LEU A 1075 18.97 7.18 15.38
C LEU A 1075 18.81 5.67 15.16
N ARG A 1076 19.89 4.97 14.79
CA ARG A 1076 19.86 3.52 14.49
C ARG A 1076 19.34 2.68 15.65
N ARG A 1077 19.45 3.17 16.90
CA ARG A 1077 18.91 2.54 18.11
C ARG A 1077 17.41 2.81 18.27
N GLY A 1078 16.98 4.06 18.09
CA GLY A 1078 15.61 4.51 18.37
C GLY A 1078 14.65 4.59 17.17
N GLN A 1079 15.13 4.32 15.94
CA GLN A 1079 14.33 4.37 14.72
C GLN A 1079 13.24 3.28 14.72
N GLN A 1080 12.02 3.67 14.33
CA GLN A 1080 10.85 2.80 14.31
C GLN A 1080 10.42 2.48 12.87
N LEU A 1081 10.26 1.20 12.54
CA LEU A 1081 9.77 0.76 11.23
C LEU A 1081 8.23 0.64 11.22
N LYS A 1082 7.53 1.75 10.95
CA LYS A 1082 6.06 1.82 10.98
C LYS A 1082 5.39 1.31 9.71
N GLN A 1083 6.03 1.42 8.55
CA GLN A 1083 5.48 1.08 7.23
C GLN A 1083 6.52 0.39 6.34
N GLN A 1084 6.06 -0.46 5.40
CA GLN A 1084 6.95 -1.22 4.51
C GLN A 1084 7.78 -0.32 3.57
N SER A 1085 7.26 0.86 3.20
CA SER A 1085 7.99 1.83 2.37
C SER A 1085 9.29 2.33 3.00
N GLN A 1086 9.43 2.24 4.33
CA GLN A 1086 10.64 2.66 5.07
C GLN A 1086 11.78 1.63 4.98
N LEU A 1087 11.52 0.44 4.43
CA LEU A 1087 12.49 -0.64 4.44
C LEU A 1087 13.70 -0.38 3.52
N ASP A 1088 13.50 0.25 2.36
CA ASP A 1088 14.61 0.54 1.43
C ASP A 1088 15.59 1.56 2.03
N SER A 1089 15.07 2.64 2.64
CA SER A 1089 15.91 3.63 3.31
C SER A 1089 16.64 3.03 4.53
N TRP A 1090 15.96 2.21 5.32
CA TRP A 1090 16.55 1.52 6.47
C TRP A 1090 17.65 0.49 6.11
N LEU A 1091 17.57 -0.13 4.93
CA LEU A 1091 18.67 -0.95 4.40
C LEU A 1091 19.85 -0.06 3.97
N ARG A 1092 19.58 1.03 3.25
CA ARG A 1092 20.59 1.89 2.63
C ARG A 1092 21.33 2.79 3.63
N ASP A 1093 20.65 3.24 4.68
CA ASP A 1093 21.23 4.10 5.70
C ASP A 1093 22.18 3.35 6.67
N GLY A 1094 22.19 2.01 6.59
CA GLY A 1094 23.04 1.09 7.37
C GLY A 1094 22.40 0.62 8.67
N SER A 1095 21.16 0.99 8.96
CA SER A 1095 20.44 0.61 10.18
C SER A 1095 20.16 -0.89 10.23
N ALA A 1096 19.85 -1.52 9.10
CA ALA A 1096 19.72 -2.98 9.04
C ALA A 1096 21.03 -3.71 9.40
N GLY A 1097 22.17 -3.24 8.88
CA GLY A 1097 23.48 -3.79 9.22
C GLY A 1097 23.84 -3.61 10.69
N TYR A 1098 23.46 -2.47 11.29
CA TYR A 1098 23.58 -2.26 12.74
C TYR A 1098 22.74 -3.25 13.54
N VAL A 1099 21.48 -3.48 13.16
CA VAL A 1099 20.61 -4.45 13.84
C VAL A 1099 21.18 -5.87 13.73
N ASP A 1100 21.71 -6.26 12.57
CA ASP A 1100 22.32 -7.59 12.37
C ASP A 1100 23.52 -7.81 13.32
N GLN A 1101 24.31 -6.77 13.60
CA GLN A 1101 25.44 -6.83 14.56
C GLN A 1101 25.00 -7.00 16.03
N LEU A 1102 23.77 -6.61 16.36
CA LEU A 1102 23.17 -6.81 17.68
C LEU A 1102 22.52 -8.18 17.84
N CYS A 1103 22.41 -8.97 16.77
CA CYS A 1103 21.71 -10.24 16.77
C CYS A 1103 22.66 -11.43 16.74
N GLU A 1104 22.29 -12.47 17.49
CA GLU A 1104 22.87 -13.79 17.37
C GLU A 1104 21.79 -14.78 16.92
N TRP A 1105 21.85 -15.21 15.66
CA TRP A 1105 20.77 -15.92 14.95
C TRP A 1105 20.57 -17.37 15.35
#